data_AF-A0A2N6CBK4-F1
#
_entry.id   AF-A0A2N6CBK4-F1
#
_cell.length_a   1.000
_cell.length_b   1.000
_cell.length_c   1.000
_cell.angle_alpha   90.00
_cell.angle_beta   90.00
_cell.angle_gamma   90.00
#
_symmetry.space_group_name_H-M   'P 1'
#
loop_
_entity.id
_entity.type
_entity.pdbx_description
1 polymer ?
#
loop_
_entity_poly.entity_id
_entity_poly.type
_entity_poly.pdbx_seq_one_letter_code
_entity_poly.pdbx_strand_id
1 'polypeptide(L)'
;MSALTTAKQLKILLEGVEYNITGDFEKTEITGLCSDSRKVQPGNMFAALKGLSVDGHNYLDQAVAAGCSALLVNQGWQEYAPGAEDWPRVAIVEVTDTKTALGNVAANYYDHPDRQLTVIGVTGTNGKTTTTFLVESMLKACGRRPGVIGTVNYRYNDKNNKHIEMEAPFTTPESPTLFALLRTMADENITDVVMEVSSHALAQSRLTGLGFDIGVFTNLSRDHLDFHTDMHHYFTSKKLLFTDYIKPGGRIVIVLDVAADQAMDNSAASCESNNWSKQMHAELLSLFQTREDSPLMITCGMSRDCDIHPHDFTIDINGISSDITTPAWTMSLTTPLVGEFNLRNILCAIGIGVAHGEMPGCMKNGLEDVKTIPGRLERVGLEKTTAACPAVFIDYAHTPDALENVLTALLKLKPKRLVCVFGCGGDRDRGKRVLMGQIAGELCDVVLATSDNPRSESPDMILAQIEEGLCSSGLKKVSAPETLIRQEGKGYDILVNRHVAVSTAIRFAKPDDVVLISGKGHENYQINRKGTIFFDDRIEAEMQLQAKSGAPPAWKLEWVQQITGAQLLFPLEKSVTFKNISTDTRTIQAGDLFVALKGENFDGSNFCGKAIQKGASGLLINHVPGQSQPDMDFHQSTPVLLVPDTLAALGQLAGNLRRWNNDLRVLAITGSSGKTTVKEMVGAILSQSHAILKTEGNFNNLIGLPLTLFRLEPEHEIAVLEMGMNRPGEIARLTEIADPDVACIINVQEAHLEGLGDIWGVARAKNELFAGLKPESKVAVNLDDEIVSSLAAALGQEKIFFGCHPDALVRATNIQSLGENGMKFSLHIGTETRQVAIQGLGKHNVTNSLAAAAMAHGSGICIDEITSGLAAFRPHDKRARVEELPSGVRVLNDCYNANPASMLAALNTLVDLKKNRRAVAVLGDMLELGIKTDEAHTALGTAVQRLGIDFLAAFGNQAENMVTSARNAGMDPAAAKGFNSKKDLAFWLQKLVQEGKIESGDWFLVKGSRGMRMEEVLELLHNTNSIFKGAGN
;
A
#
# COMPACT_ATOMS: atom_id res chain seq x y z
N MET A 1 -27.11 4.40 11.19
CA MET A 1 -28.49 4.21 10.69
C MET A 1 -29.42 5.00 11.57
N SER A 2 -30.13 6.00 11.03
CA SER A 2 -31.23 6.69 11.72
C SER A 2 -32.55 6.32 11.04
N ALA A 3 -32.95 5.06 11.13
CA ALA A 3 -34.38 4.77 11.01
C ALA A 3 -35.01 5.45 12.23
N LEU A 4 -35.74 6.55 12.01
CA LEU A 4 -36.52 7.24 13.04
C LEU A 4 -37.58 6.25 13.54
N THR A 5 -37.20 5.38 14.48
CA THR A 5 -38.10 4.40 15.06
C THR A 5 -38.72 5.02 16.29
N THR A 6 -39.98 5.42 16.12
CA THR A 6 -40.87 5.78 17.23
C THR A 6 -41.04 4.58 18.14
N ALA A 7 -41.11 4.83 19.45
CA ALA A 7 -41.40 3.80 20.43
C ALA A 7 -42.68 3.03 20.05
N LYS A 8 -42.66 1.70 20.15
CA LYS A 8 -43.82 0.83 19.87
C LYS A 8 -44.26 0.10 21.12
N GLN A 9 -45.58 -0.03 21.25
CA GLN A 9 -46.18 -0.81 22.33
C GLN A 9 -45.81 -2.28 22.19
N LEU A 10 -45.30 -2.88 23.27
CA LEU A 10 -44.85 -4.28 23.30
C LEU A 10 -45.93 -5.24 22.75
N LYS A 11 -47.21 -4.93 23.01
CA LYS A 11 -48.35 -5.71 22.52
C LYS A 11 -48.44 -5.83 21.02
N ILE A 12 -48.19 -4.75 20.30
CA ILE A 12 -48.19 -4.74 18.84
C ILE A 12 -47.03 -5.58 18.32
N LEU A 13 -45.88 -5.53 19.01
CA LEU A 13 -44.69 -6.26 18.60
C LEU A 13 -44.84 -7.78 18.73
N LEU A 14 -45.67 -8.25 19.65
CA LEU A 14 -45.92 -9.69 19.87
C LEU A 14 -47.08 -10.25 19.05
N GLU A 15 -47.69 -9.48 18.12
CA GLU A 15 -48.71 -10.00 17.22
C GLU A 15 -48.16 -11.18 16.39
N GLY A 16 -48.87 -12.31 16.41
CA GLY A 16 -48.45 -13.54 15.72
C GLY A 16 -47.30 -14.31 16.41
N VAL A 17 -46.93 -13.93 17.63
CA VAL A 17 -45.97 -14.67 18.47
C VAL A 17 -46.73 -15.41 19.57
N GLU A 18 -46.42 -16.68 19.78
CA GLU A 18 -46.90 -17.43 20.95
C GLU A 18 -45.95 -17.19 22.12
N TYR A 19 -46.46 -16.65 23.23
CA TYR A 19 -45.64 -16.27 24.40
C TYR A 19 -46.38 -16.41 25.73
N ASN A 20 -45.60 -16.56 26.81
CA ASN A 20 -46.01 -16.25 28.18
C ASN A 20 -45.33 -14.94 28.60
N ILE A 21 -45.99 -14.12 29.43
CA ILE A 21 -45.43 -12.81 29.82
C ILE A 21 -45.54 -12.57 31.32
N THR A 22 -44.49 -11.95 31.88
CA THR A 22 -44.46 -11.44 33.25
C THR A 22 -44.13 -9.93 33.23
N GLY A 23 -44.88 -9.10 33.97
CA GLY A 23 -44.70 -7.63 34.02
C GLY A 23 -45.85 -6.82 33.38
N ASP A 24 -45.76 -5.47 33.40
CA ASP A 24 -46.80 -4.56 32.87
C ASP A 24 -46.70 -4.40 31.33
N PHE A 25 -47.27 -5.38 30.63
CA PHE A 25 -47.26 -5.49 29.17
C PHE A 25 -47.96 -4.34 28.40
N GLU A 26 -49.11 -3.87 28.89
CA GLU A 26 -49.98 -2.94 28.15
C GLU A 26 -49.43 -1.50 28.11
N LYS A 27 -48.43 -1.20 28.95
CA LYS A 27 -47.78 0.12 29.01
C LYS A 27 -46.30 0.09 28.63
N THR A 28 -45.74 -1.08 28.32
CA THR A 28 -44.33 -1.21 27.98
C THR A 28 -44.09 -0.74 26.55
N GLU A 29 -43.29 0.32 26.41
CA GLU A 29 -42.83 0.83 25.13
C GLU A 29 -41.40 0.36 24.84
N ILE A 30 -41.19 -0.06 23.59
CA ILE A 30 -39.91 -0.53 23.06
C ILE A 30 -39.39 0.48 22.05
N THR A 31 -38.16 0.95 22.25
CA THR A 31 -37.49 1.94 21.39
C THR A 31 -36.42 1.32 20.48
N GLY A 32 -36.21 0.02 20.56
CA GLY A 32 -35.26 -0.70 19.72
C GLY A 32 -35.18 -2.18 20.07
N LEU A 33 -34.59 -2.97 19.17
CA LEU A 33 -34.38 -4.40 19.34
C LEU A 33 -32.87 -4.70 19.36
N CYS A 34 -32.42 -5.56 20.28
CA CYS A 34 -31.01 -5.90 20.40
C CYS A 34 -30.81 -7.37 20.81
N SER A 35 -29.82 -8.04 20.24
CA SER A 35 -29.41 -9.40 20.63
C SER A 35 -27.96 -9.47 21.14
N ASP A 36 -27.32 -8.31 21.36
CA ASP A 36 -25.98 -8.19 21.94
C ASP A 36 -26.05 -7.31 23.20
N SER A 37 -25.89 -7.93 24.38
CA SER A 37 -26.04 -7.25 25.68
C SER A 37 -25.15 -6.00 25.81
N ARG A 38 -24.01 -5.97 25.12
CA ARG A 38 -23.05 -4.85 25.12
C ARG A 38 -23.55 -3.62 24.35
N LYS A 39 -24.57 -3.80 23.50
CA LYS A 39 -25.15 -2.76 22.64
C LYS A 39 -26.56 -2.34 23.06
N VAL A 40 -27.09 -2.91 24.14
CA VAL A 40 -28.39 -2.53 24.70
C VAL A 40 -28.38 -1.04 25.06
N GLN A 41 -29.46 -0.35 24.71
CA GLN A 41 -29.73 1.03 25.09
C GLN A 41 -31.00 1.07 25.95
N PRO A 42 -31.18 2.10 26.80
CA PRO A 42 -32.41 2.29 27.55
C PRO A 42 -33.64 2.25 26.64
N GLY A 43 -34.65 1.47 27.02
CA GLY A 43 -35.89 1.33 26.25
C GLY A 43 -35.90 0.17 25.24
N ASN A 44 -34.78 -0.48 24.98
CA ASN A 44 -34.73 -1.62 24.04
C ASN A 44 -35.42 -2.87 24.59
N MET A 45 -35.83 -3.76 23.69
CA MET A 45 -36.01 -5.17 23.99
C MET A 45 -34.69 -5.92 23.74
N PHE A 46 -34.23 -6.68 24.72
CA PHE A 46 -33.10 -7.59 24.55
C PHE A 46 -33.58 -9.03 24.30
N ALA A 47 -33.14 -9.63 23.21
CA ALA A 47 -33.44 -11.02 22.87
C ALA A 47 -32.26 -11.93 23.20
N ALA A 48 -32.46 -12.85 24.14
CA ALA A 48 -31.46 -13.80 24.58
C ALA A 48 -31.40 -14.99 23.62
N LEU A 49 -30.48 -14.94 22.66
CA LEU A 49 -30.31 -16.00 21.67
C LEU A 49 -29.31 -17.05 22.14
N LYS A 50 -29.65 -18.33 21.98
CA LYS A 50 -28.70 -19.43 22.19
C LYS A 50 -27.83 -19.63 20.94
N GLY A 51 -26.55 -19.23 21.03
CA GLY A 51 -25.54 -19.38 19.99
C GLY A 51 -24.79 -20.70 20.05
N LEU A 52 -23.81 -20.88 19.15
CA LEU A 52 -22.95 -22.09 19.10
C LEU A 52 -21.88 -22.12 20.19
N SER A 53 -21.34 -20.96 20.55
CA SER A 53 -20.25 -20.80 21.53
C SER A 53 -20.69 -20.16 22.84
N VAL A 54 -21.78 -19.38 22.80
CA VAL A 54 -22.25 -18.57 23.92
C VAL A 54 -23.78 -18.59 23.95
N ASP A 55 -24.34 -18.73 25.15
CA ASP A 55 -25.77 -18.61 25.39
C ASP A 55 -26.10 -17.18 25.88
N GLY A 56 -26.92 -16.45 25.13
CA GLY A 56 -27.32 -15.08 25.43
C GLY A 56 -28.06 -14.92 26.77
N HIS A 57 -28.66 -15.99 27.28
CA HIS A 57 -29.32 -15.98 28.60
C HIS A 57 -28.34 -15.73 29.75
N ASN A 58 -27.04 -15.99 29.56
CA ASN A 58 -26.02 -15.66 30.58
C ASN A 58 -25.82 -14.15 30.79
N TYR A 59 -26.43 -13.29 29.96
CA TYR A 59 -26.25 -11.84 30.01
C TYR A 59 -27.54 -11.06 30.29
N LEU A 60 -28.56 -11.72 30.84
CA LEU A 60 -29.83 -11.07 31.18
C LEU A 60 -29.62 -9.93 32.20
N ASP A 61 -28.88 -10.18 33.29
CA ASP A 61 -28.53 -9.16 34.29
C ASP A 61 -27.86 -7.93 33.66
N GLN A 62 -26.94 -8.17 32.72
CA GLN A 62 -26.23 -7.11 32.02
C GLN A 62 -27.17 -6.27 31.15
N ALA A 63 -28.11 -6.91 30.44
CA ALA A 63 -29.09 -6.22 29.61
C ALA A 63 -30.07 -5.39 30.45
N VAL A 64 -30.51 -5.92 31.59
CA VAL A 64 -31.37 -5.19 32.54
C VAL A 64 -30.62 -4.01 33.14
N ALA A 65 -29.37 -4.19 33.56
CA ALA A 65 -28.52 -3.11 34.07
C ALA A 65 -28.27 -2.00 33.01
N ALA A 66 -28.25 -2.36 31.73
CA ALA A 66 -28.16 -1.42 30.61
C ALA A 66 -29.49 -0.70 30.30
N GLY A 67 -30.60 -1.08 30.95
CA GLY A 67 -31.88 -0.38 30.91
C GLY A 67 -32.88 -0.89 29.87
N CYS A 68 -32.82 -2.15 29.45
CA CYS A 68 -33.85 -2.70 28.56
C CYS A 68 -35.25 -2.66 29.21
N SER A 69 -36.28 -2.34 28.42
CA SER A 69 -37.68 -2.36 28.85
C SER A 69 -38.29 -3.76 28.81
N ALA A 70 -37.75 -4.65 27.97
CA ALA A 70 -38.22 -6.01 27.85
C ALA A 70 -37.09 -7.02 27.56
N LEU A 71 -37.31 -8.26 27.98
CA LEU A 71 -36.49 -9.42 27.68
C LEU A 71 -37.31 -10.42 26.86
N LEU A 72 -36.74 -10.92 25.76
CA LEU A 72 -37.29 -12.04 24.99
C LEU A 72 -36.40 -13.26 25.24
N VAL A 73 -36.96 -14.28 25.89
CA VAL A 73 -36.22 -15.41 26.47
C VAL A 73 -36.88 -16.75 26.17
N ASN A 74 -36.09 -17.82 26.17
CA ASN A 74 -36.61 -19.18 26.01
C ASN A 74 -37.26 -19.68 27.32
N GLN A 75 -38.10 -20.71 27.21
CA GLN A 75 -38.59 -21.44 28.37
C GLN A 75 -37.43 -21.94 29.25
N GLY A 76 -37.58 -21.79 30.57
CA GLY A 76 -36.55 -22.18 31.56
C GLY A 76 -35.48 -21.12 31.82
N TRP A 77 -35.64 -19.90 31.33
CA TRP A 77 -34.70 -18.79 31.53
C TRP A 77 -34.43 -18.45 33.00
N GLN A 78 -35.31 -18.84 33.93
CA GLN A 78 -35.20 -18.58 35.36
C GLN A 78 -33.91 -19.18 35.97
N GLU A 79 -33.37 -20.26 35.38
CA GLU A 79 -32.08 -20.85 35.80
C GLU A 79 -30.89 -19.90 35.58
N TYR A 80 -30.98 -19.03 34.58
CA TYR A 80 -29.93 -18.09 34.21
C TYR A 80 -30.00 -16.78 35.00
N ALA A 81 -31.15 -16.48 35.62
CA ALA A 81 -31.39 -15.25 36.35
C ALA A 81 -32.21 -15.51 37.63
N PRO A 82 -31.61 -16.15 38.66
CA PRO A 82 -32.30 -16.47 39.90
C PRO A 82 -32.74 -15.23 40.71
N GLY A 83 -32.22 -14.04 40.41
CA GLY A 83 -32.59 -12.75 41.01
C GLY A 83 -33.65 -11.96 40.24
N ALA A 84 -34.30 -12.55 39.23
CA ALA A 84 -35.22 -11.80 38.35
C ALA A 84 -36.50 -11.28 39.04
N GLU A 85 -36.83 -11.78 40.23
CA GLU A 85 -37.90 -11.24 41.08
C GLU A 85 -37.69 -9.74 41.41
N ASP A 86 -36.44 -9.27 41.35
CA ASP A 86 -36.04 -7.87 41.60
C ASP A 86 -36.10 -6.98 40.35
N TRP A 87 -36.69 -7.43 39.24
CA TRP A 87 -36.84 -6.65 38.00
C TRP A 87 -38.28 -6.12 37.77
N PRO A 88 -38.92 -5.38 38.71
CA PRO A 88 -40.36 -5.06 38.66
C PRO A 88 -40.77 -4.14 37.49
N ARG A 89 -39.81 -3.65 36.69
CA ARG A 89 -40.02 -2.71 35.59
C ARG A 89 -39.67 -3.26 34.20
N VAL A 90 -39.21 -4.50 34.11
CA VAL A 90 -38.84 -5.14 32.84
C VAL A 90 -39.89 -6.19 32.48
N ALA A 91 -40.48 -6.09 31.29
CA ALA A 91 -41.40 -7.10 30.80
C ALA A 91 -40.62 -8.33 30.31
N ILE A 92 -40.95 -9.52 30.80
CA ILE A 92 -40.27 -10.76 30.42
C ILE A 92 -41.20 -11.58 29.53
N VAL A 93 -40.82 -11.69 28.26
CA VAL A 93 -41.53 -12.42 27.21
C VAL A 93 -40.86 -13.78 27.04
N GLU A 94 -41.49 -14.82 27.57
CA GLU A 94 -41.04 -16.19 27.46
C GLU A 94 -41.67 -16.86 26.23
N VAL A 95 -40.83 -17.45 25.39
CA VAL A 95 -41.23 -18.12 24.14
C VAL A 95 -40.59 -19.50 24.03
N THR A 96 -41.12 -20.34 23.15
CA THR A 96 -40.54 -21.66 22.86
C THR A 96 -39.25 -21.56 22.06
N ASP A 97 -39.17 -20.63 21.09
CA ASP A 97 -37.98 -20.34 20.31
C ASP A 97 -37.76 -18.83 20.12
N THR A 98 -36.75 -18.29 20.82
CA THR A 98 -36.36 -16.88 20.74
C THR A 98 -35.95 -16.43 19.35
N LYS A 99 -35.39 -17.32 18.49
CA LYS A 99 -34.95 -16.93 17.15
C LYS A 99 -36.14 -16.62 16.25
N THR A 100 -37.08 -17.57 16.18
CA THR A 100 -38.32 -17.42 15.43
C THR A 100 -39.15 -16.23 15.96
N ALA A 101 -39.27 -16.09 17.29
CA ALA A 101 -39.98 -14.97 17.90
C ALA A 101 -39.32 -13.62 17.57
N LEU A 102 -37.98 -13.53 17.64
CA LEU A 102 -37.25 -12.29 17.32
C LEU A 102 -37.45 -11.86 15.87
N GLY A 103 -37.51 -12.81 14.92
CA GLY A 103 -37.80 -12.51 13.52
C GLY A 103 -39.18 -11.87 13.33
N ASN A 104 -40.22 -12.47 13.92
CA ASN A 104 -41.59 -11.93 13.88
C ASN A 104 -41.68 -10.56 14.59
N VAL A 105 -41.06 -10.43 15.76
CA VAL A 105 -40.99 -9.15 16.51
C VAL A 105 -40.28 -8.08 15.68
N ALA A 106 -39.20 -8.42 14.98
CA ALA A 106 -38.50 -7.49 14.10
C ALA A 106 -39.39 -7.07 12.91
N ALA A 107 -40.09 -8.01 12.28
CA ALA A 107 -41.02 -7.70 11.21
C ALA A 107 -42.12 -6.72 11.66
N ASN A 108 -42.72 -6.96 12.83
CA ASN A 108 -43.72 -6.07 13.44
C ASN A 108 -43.12 -4.70 13.82
N TYR A 109 -41.93 -4.69 14.43
CA TYR A 109 -41.26 -3.46 14.87
C TYR A 109 -40.95 -2.53 13.69
N TYR A 110 -40.62 -3.08 12.53
CA TYR A 110 -40.29 -2.31 11.33
C TYR A 110 -41.44 -2.24 10.30
N ASP A 111 -42.67 -2.57 10.69
CA ASP A 111 -43.89 -2.45 9.86
C ASP A 111 -43.87 -3.27 8.56
N HIS A 112 -43.34 -4.50 8.60
CA HIS A 112 -43.30 -5.43 7.46
C HIS A 112 -42.86 -4.77 6.14
N PRO A 113 -41.61 -4.27 6.05
CA PRO A 113 -41.12 -3.55 4.88
C PRO A 113 -41.11 -4.42 3.61
N ASP A 114 -41.06 -5.74 3.77
CA ASP A 114 -41.16 -6.74 2.70
C ASP A 114 -42.52 -6.75 1.96
N ARG A 115 -43.55 -6.13 2.54
CA ARG A 115 -44.84 -5.92 1.86
C ARG A 115 -44.82 -4.71 0.92
N GLN A 116 -43.81 -3.83 1.02
CA GLN A 116 -43.64 -2.63 0.20
C GLN A 116 -42.53 -2.79 -0.85
N LEU A 117 -41.74 -3.85 -0.75
CA LEU A 117 -40.58 -4.14 -1.56
C LEU A 117 -40.77 -5.46 -2.30
N THR A 118 -40.26 -5.56 -3.53
CA THR A 118 -40.04 -6.87 -4.15
C THR A 118 -38.77 -7.47 -3.55
N VAL A 119 -38.87 -8.59 -2.83
CA VAL A 119 -37.73 -9.24 -2.18
C VAL A 119 -37.29 -10.46 -2.97
N ILE A 120 -36.03 -10.46 -3.43
CA ILE A 120 -35.41 -11.50 -4.25
C ILE A 120 -34.32 -12.19 -3.43
N GLY A 121 -34.49 -13.49 -3.16
CA GLY A 121 -33.58 -14.28 -2.35
C GLY A 121 -32.73 -15.23 -3.19
N VAL A 122 -31.40 -15.07 -3.15
CA VAL A 122 -30.46 -15.91 -3.91
C VAL A 122 -29.71 -16.85 -2.98
N THR A 123 -29.97 -18.16 -3.07
CA THR A 123 -29.24 -19.19 -2.35
C THR A 123 -28.49 -20.16 -3.26
N GLY A 124 -27.49 -20.81 -2.68
CA GLY A 124 -26.61 -21.78 -3.32
C GLY A 124 -25.23 -21.81 -2.67
N THR A 125 -24.37 -22.75 -3.06
CA THR A 125 -22.98 -22.78 -2.58
C THR A 125 -22.21 -21.62 -3.22
N ASN A 126 -22.16 -21.58 -4.54
CA ASN A 126 -21.41 -20.61 -5.32
C ASN A 126 -22.32 -19.69 -6.17
N GLY A 127 -21.81 -18.52 -6.58
CA GLY A 127 -22.47 -17.63 -7.53
C GLY A 127 -23.45 -16.60 -6.94
N LYS A 128 -23.81 -16.68 -5.65
CA LYS A 128 -24.74 -15.73 -4.99
C LYS A 128 -24.35 -14.26 -5.23
N THR A 129 -23.14 -13.88 -4.84
CA THR A 129 -22.63 -12.52 -5.02
C THR A 129 -22.66 -12.09 -6.49
N THR A 130 -22.11 -12.89 -7.40
CA THR A 130 -22.11 -12.59 -8.85
C THR A 130 -23.53 -12.33 -9.38
N THR A 131 -24.47 -13.21 -9.05
CA THR A 131 -25.88 -13.05 -9.45
C THR A 131 -26.47 -11.76 -8.89
N THR A 132 -26.20 -11.39 -7.63
CA THR A 132 -26.73 -10.13 -7.07
C THR A 132 -26.23 -8.87 -7.79
N PHE A 133 -24.96 -8.83 -8.22
CA PHE A 133 -24.41 -7.72 -9.01
C PHE A 133 -25.03 -7.65 -10.41
N LEU A 134 -25.18 -8.79 -11.07
CA LEU A 134 -25.83 -8.89 -12.39
C LEU A 134 -27.29 -8.41 -12.32
N VAL A 135 -28.04 -8.87 -11.32
CA VAL A 135 -29.45 -8.50 -11.13
C VAL A 135 -29.58 -7.03 -10.75
N GLU A 136 -28.72 -6.50 -9.89
CA GLU A 136 -28.74 -5.06 -9.56
C GLU A 136 -28.55 -4.20 -10.80
N SER A 137 -27.54 -4.50 -11.63
CA SER A 137 -27.28 -3.76 -12.87
C SER A 137 -28.43 -3.89 -13.87
N MET A 138 -28.94 -5.12 -14.03
CA MET A 138 -30.11 -5.42 -14.86
C MET A 138 -31.34 -4.63 -14.44
N LEU A 139 -31.69 -4.63 -13.15
CA LEU A 139 -32.85 -3.92 -12.61
C LEU A 139 -32.69 -2.40 -12.77
N LYS A 140 -31.49 -1.84 -12.51
CA LYS A 140 -31.20 -0.42 -12.76
C LYS A 140 -31.42 -0.05 -14.22
N ALA A 141 -30.91 -0.85 -15.16
CA ALA A 141 -31.10 -0.62 -16.59
C ALA A 141 -32.56 -0.74 -17.04
N CYS A 142 -33.37 -1.52 -16.31
CA CYS A 142 -34.82 -1.60 -16.48
C CYS A 142 -35.61 -0.49 -15.75
N GLY A 143 -34.93 0.52 -15.21
CA GLY A 143 -35.58 1.68 -14.57
C GLY A 143 -36.07 1.42 -13.14
N ARG A 144 -35.64 0.32 -12.53
CA ARG A 144 -35.92 0.00 -11.12
C ARG A 144 -34.90 0.67 -10.19
N ARG A 145 -35.21 0.66 -8.89
CA ARG A 145 -34.33 1.15 -7.83
C ARG A 145 -33.97 -0.01 -6.89
N PRO A 146 -32.98 -0.84 -7.25
CA PRO A 146 -32.62 -2.00 -6.44
C PRO A 146 -31.72 -1.61 -5.25
N GLY A 147 -31.92 -2.30 -4.13
CA GLY A 147 -30.98 -2.43 -3.03
C GLY A 147 -30.39 -3.84 -2.99
N VAL A 148 -29.17 -3.97 -2.47
CA VAL A 148 -28.47 -5.25 -2.35
C VAL A 148 -28.03 -5.48 -0.91
N ILE A 149 -28.26 -6.70 -0.42
CA ILE A 149 -27.77 -7.20 0.87
C ILE A 149 -26.93 -8.45 0.60
N GLY A 150 -25.61 -8.37 0.73
CA GLY A 150 -24.74 -9.50 0.39
C GLY A 150 -23.38 -9.48 1.07
N THR A 151 -22.49 -10.36 0.59
CA THR A 151 -21.20 -10.64 1.22
C THR A 151 -20.22 -9.45 1.12
N VAL A 152 -20.27 -8.68 0.03
CA VAL A 152 -19.33 -7.58 -0.23
C VAL A 152 -19.70 -6.35 0.59
N ASN A 153 -20.96 -5.94 0.54
CA ASN A 153 -21.50 -4.76 1.20
C ASN A 153 -23.04 -4.81 1.21
N TYR A 154 -23.64 -3.89 1.96
CA TYR A 154 -25.04 -3.51 1.77
C TYR A 154 -25.08 -2.19 1.01
N ARG A 155 -25.81 -2.14 -0.11
CA ARG A 155 -25.77 -0.97 -0.99
C ARG A 155 -27.10 -0.65 -1.65
N TYR A 156 -27.35 0.63 -1.90
CA TYR A 156 -28.51 1.14 -2.62
C TYR A 156 -28.28 2.60 -3.00
N ASN A 157 -29.14 3.17 -3.85
CA ASN A 157 -29.15 4.62 -4.12
C ASN A 157 -30.32 5.26 -3.37
N ASP A 158 -30.04 6.26 -2.52
CA ASP A 158 -31.07 6.99 -1.77
C ASP A 158 -32.02 7.75 -2.72
N LYS A 159 -33.10 8.34 -2.18
CA LYS A 159 -34.10 9.08 -2.99
C LYS A 159 -33.54 10.27 -3.77
N ASN A 160 -32.34 10.74 -3.45
CA ASN A 160 -31.62 11.79 -4.16
C ASN A 160 -30.57 11.23 -5.14
N ASN A 161 -30.61 9.93 -5.43
CA ASN A 161 -29.64 9.20 -6.25
C ASN A 161 -28.21 9.18 -5.68
N LYS A 162 -28.03 9.44 -4.39
CA LYS A 162 -26.73 9.26 -3.74
C LYS A 162 -26.48 7.78 -3.48
N HIS A 163 -25.31 7.29 -3.91
CA HIS A 163 -24.90 5.92 -3.60
C HIS A 163 -24.60 5.77 -2.10
N ILE A 164 -25.27 4.81 -1.47
CA ILE A 164 -25.06 4.42 -0.07
C ILE A 164 -24.44 3.03 -0.07
N GLU A 165 -23.31 2.90 0.61
CA GLU A 165 -22.61 1.64 0.83
C GLU A 165 -22.31 1.50 2.33
N MET A 166 -22.52 0.28 2.84
CA MET A 166 -22.31 -0.07 4.24
C MET A 166 -21.51 -1.37 4.30
N GLU A 167 -20.60 -1.48 5.27
CA GLU A 167 -19.91 -2.73 5.55
C GLU A 167 -20.91 -3.85 5.86
N ALA A 168 -20.61 -5.06 5.39
CA ALA A 168 -21.42 -6.25 5.61
C ALA A 168 -20.71 -7.23 6.57
N PRO A 169 -21.00 -7.19 7.89
CA PRO A 169 -20.40 -8.14 8.84
C PRO A 169 -20.80 -9.59 8.58
N PHE A 170 -21.94 -9.80 7.92
CA PHE A 170 -22.47 -11.10 7.55
C PHE A 170 -23.09 -11.05 6.15
N THR A 171 -22.97 -12.13 5.38
CA THR A 171 -23.67 -12.29 4.09
C THR A 171 -25.18 -12.07 4.24
N THR A 172 -25.76 -12.58 5.33
CA THR A 172 -27.17 -12.38 5.68
C THR A 172 -27.25 -11.91 7.14
N PRO A 173 -27.70 -10.67 7.41
CA PRO A 173 -27.77 -10.11 8.77
C PRO A 173 -28.71 -10.87 9.71
N GLU A 174 -28.59 -10.62 11.01
CA GLU A 174 -29.60 -11.02 12.00
C GLU A 174 -30.90 -10.22 11.82
N SER A 175 -32.05 -10.79 12.19
CA SER A 175 -33.39 -10.26 11.86
C SER A 175 -33.59 -8.79 12.22
N PRO A 176 -33.23 -8.29 13.43
CA PRO A 176 -33.41 -6.87 13.75
C PRO A 176 -32.64 -5.93 12.83
N THR A 177 -31.42 -6.31 12.43
CA THR A 177 -30.61 -5.52 11.51
C THR A 177 -31.17 -5.61 10.11
N LEU A 178 -31.55 -6.81 9.66
CA LEU A 178 -32.14 -7.04 8.35
C LEU A 178 -33.41 -6.19 8.13
N PHE A 179 -34.37 -6.27 9.05
CA PHE A 179 -35.62 -5.51 8.94
C PHE A 179 -35.41 -4.00 9.05
N ALA A 180 -34.44 -3.54 9.86
CA ALA A 180 -34.06 -2.13 9.89
C ALA A 180 -33.54 -1.63 8.54
N LEU A 181 -32.70 -2.44 7.88
CA LEU A 181 -32.20 -2.13 6.54
C LEU A 181 -33.33 -2.09 5.51
N LEU A 182 -34.21 -3.10 5.50
CA LEU A 182 -35.34 -3.15 4.58
C LEU A 182 -36.29 -1.96 4.77
N ARG A 183 -36.59 -1.57 6.01
CA ARG A 183 -37.39 -0.37 6.32
C ARG A 183 -36.73 0.88 5.79
N THR A 184 -35.43 1.04 6.03
CA THR A 184 -34.66 2.18 5.51
C THR A 184 -34.71 2.23 3.98
N MET A 185 -34.53 1.10 3.30
CA MET A 185 -34.63 1.01 1.85
C MET A 185 -36.04 1.39 1.35
N ALA A 186 -37.09 0.90 1.99
CA ALA A 186 -38.46 1.26 1.66
C ALA A 186 -38.71 2.77 1.83
N ASP A 187 -38.21 3.38 2.91
CA ASP A 187 -38.32 4.83 3.16
C ASP A 187 -37.54 5.68 2.14
N GLU A 188 -36.49 5.11 1.55
CA GLU A 188 -35.69 5.72 0.47
C GLU A 188 -36.24 5.44 -0.94
N ASN A 189 -37.47 4.90 -1.02
CA ASN A 189 -38.18 4.55 -2.26
C ASN A 189 -37.42 3.54 -3.13
N ILE A 190 -36.68 2.60 -2.52
CA ILE A 190 -36.17 1.40 -3.18
C ILE A 190 -37.37 0.53 -3.59
N THR A 191 -37.30 -0.07 -4.77
CA THR A 191 -38.39 -0.89 -5.32
C THR A 191 -38.15 -2.38 -5.11
N ASP A 192 -36.89 -2.79 -5.20
CA ASP A 192 -36.48 -4.19 -5.22
C ASP A 192 -35.29 -4.40 -4.28
N VAL A 193 -35.27 -5.51 -3.55
CA VAL A 193 -34.13 -5.89 -2.72
C VAL A 193 -33.64 -7.26 -3.15
N VAL A 194 -32.41 -7.31 -3.64
CA VAL A 194 -31.72 -8.55 -4.01
C VAL A 194 -30.80 -8.95 -2.86
N MET A 195 -31.04 -10.10 -2.25
CA MET A 195 -30.34 -10.54 -1.05
C MET A 195 -29.69 -11.91 -1.24
N GLU A 196 -28.44 -12.01 -0.80
CA GLU A 196 -27.77 -13.30 -0.62
C GLU A 196 -28.34 -14.02 0.61
N VAL A 197 -28.89 -15.22 0.39
CA VAL A 197 -29.48 -16.05 1.44
C VAL A 197 -28.56 -17.22 1.74
N SER A 198 -27.79 -17.10 2.83
CA SER A 198 -26.89 -18.16 3.30
C SER A 198 -27.65 -19.32 3.94
N SER A 199 -27.10 -20.54 3.87
CA SER A 199 -27.70 -21.70 4.58
C SER A 199 -27.67 -21.53 6.09
N HIS A 200 -26.68 -20.83 6.62
CA HIS A 200 -26.60 -20.48 8.04
C HIS A 200 -27.79 -19.63 8.47
N ALA A 201 -28.17 -18.63 7.68
CA ALA A 201 -29.31 -17.78 7.99
C ALA A 201 -30.65 -18.53 7.96
N LEU A 202 -30.81 -19.46 7.01
CA LEU A 202 -31.98 -20.33 6.94
C LEU A 202 -32.04 -21.29 8.14
N ALA A 203 -30.94 -21.97 8.46
CA ALA A 203 -30.86 -22.91 9.58
C ALA A 203 -30.97 -22.23 10.96
N GLN A 204 -30.63 -20.95 11.06
CA GLN A 204 -30.72 -20.16 12.28
C GLN A 204 -31.99 -19.30 12.38
N SER A 205 -32.94 -19.47 11.45
CA SER A 205 -34.21 -18.73 11.43
C SER A 205 -34.04 -17.21 11.40
N ARG A 206 -32.94 -16.69 10.82
CA ARG A 206 -32.70 -15.23 10.74
C ARG A 206 -33.69 -14.51 9.85
N LEU A 207 -34.32 -15.24 8.94
CA LEU A 207 -35.25 -14.71 7.95
C LEU A 207 -36.72 -14.81 8.40
N THR A 208 -36.99 -15.32 9.60
CA THR A 208 -38.37 -15.43 10.11
C THR A 208 -39.09 -14.09 10.06
N GLY A 209 -40.33 -14.11 9.58
CA GLY A 209 -41.17 -12.94 9.35
C GLY A 209 -41.00 -12.28 7.98
N LEU A 210 -40.01 -12.71 7.17
CA LEU A 210 -39.76 -12.16 5.83
C LEU A 210 -40.37 -13.03 4.74
N GLY A 211 -41.13 -12.44 3.81
CA GLY A 211 -41.59 -13.10 2.60
C GLY A 211 -40.75 -12.75 1.36
N PHE A 212 -40.45 -13.72 0.51
CA PHE A 212 -39.77 -13.53 -0.77
C PHE A 212 -40.75 -13.61 -1.96
N ASP A 213 -40.62 -12.68 -2.89
CA ASP A 213 -41.38 -12.67 -4.15
C ASP A 213 -40.71 -13.57 -5.20
N ILE A 214 -39.38 -13.63 -5.18
CA ILE A 214 -38.59 -14.49 -6.07
C ILE A 214 -37.52 -15.24 -5.24
N GLY A 215 -37.56 -16.56 -5.26
CA GLY A 215 -36.55 -17.43 -4.68
C GLY A 215 -35.65 -18.04 -5.76
N VAL A 216 -34.35 -18.09 -5.53
CA VAL A 216 -33.38 -18.52 -6.55
C VAL A 216 -32.43 -19.57 -5.99
N PHE A 217 -32.26 -20.67 -6.72
CA PHE A 217 -31.28 -21.73 -6.42
C PHE A 217 -30.20 -21.79 -7.51
N THR A 218 -28.96 -21.45 -7.16
CA THR A 218 -27.84 -21.43 -8.13
C THR A 218 -27.15 -22.79 -8.29
N ASN A 219 -26.76 -23.45 -7.20
CA ASN A 219 -26.08 -24.75 -7.17
C ASN A 219 -25.90 -25.23 -5.72
N LEU A 220 -25.49 -26.49 -5.56
CA LEU A 220 -25.00 -27.05 -4.30
C LEU A 220 -23.80 -27.97 -4.57
N SER A 221 -22.68 -27.66 -3.93
CA SER A 221 -21.46 -28.48 -3.81
C SER A 221 -21.00 -28.51 -2.35
N ARG A 222 -20.05 -29.38 -2.02
CA ARG A 222 -19.52 -29.56 -0.67
C ARG A 222 -18.94 -28.26 -0.08
N ASP A 223 -19.62 -27.72 0.92
CA ASP A 223 -19.19 -26.55 1.69
C ASP A 223 -19.90 -26.52 3.06
N HIS A 224 -19.38 -25.74 4.00
CA HIS A 224 -19.99 -25.50 5.32
C HIS A 224 -20.33 -26.75 6.17
N LEU A 225 -19.65 -27.88 5.95
CA LEU A 225 -19.86 -29.12 6.72
C LEU A 225 -19.27 -29.08 8.15
N ASP A 226 -18.60 -28.00 8.50
CA ASP A 226 -18.24 -27.63 9.86
C ASP A 226 -19.46 -27.15 10.67
N PHE A 227 -20.50 -26.66 9.99
CA PHE A 227 -21.77 -26.25 10.57
C PHE A 227 -22.90 -27.26 10.28
N HIS A 228 -23.01 -27.72 9.03
CA HIS A 228 -23.99 -28.72 8.60
C HIS A 228 -23.45 -30.13 8.85
N THR A 229 -24.24 -31.01 9.46
CA THR A 229 -23.82 -32.39 9.79
C THR A 229 -23.41 -33.20 8.56
N ASP A 230 -24.06 -32.96 7.42
CA ASP A 230 -23.84 -33.63 6.15
C ASP A 230 -24.45 -32.81 4.99
N MET A 231 -24.24 -33.29 3.75
CA MET A 231 -24.77 -32.64 2.53
C MET A 231 -26.29 -32.62 2.46
N HIS A 232 -26.99 -33.61 3.04
CA HIS A 232 -28.45 -33.63 3.05
C HIS A 232 -29.00 -32.53 3.96
N HIS A 233 -28.41 -32.34 5.15
CA HIS A 233 -28.79 -31.25 6.05
C HIS A 233 -28.48 -29.87 5.43
N TYR A 234 -27.37 -29.77 4.69
CA TYR A 234 -27.05 -28.55 3.95
C TYR A 234 -28.07 -28.27 2.83
N PHE A 235 -28.48 -29.30 2.09
CA PHE A 235 -29.51 -29.23 1.06
C PHE A 235 -30.88 -28.83 1.63
N THR A 236 -31.35 -29.52 2.68
CA THR A 236 -32.65 -29.25 3.31
C THR A 236 -32.69 -27.85 3.92
N SER A 237 -31.57 -27.38 4.49
CA SER A 237 -31.47 -26.00 4.98
C SER A 237 -31.70 -24.97 3.87
N LYS A 238 -31.12 -25.15 2.68
CA LYS A 238 -31.38 -24.24 1.53
C LYS A 238 -32.80 -24.35 0.99
N LYS A 239 -33.37 -25.56 1.05
CA LYS A 239 -34.76 -25.83 0.62
C LYS A 239 -35.78 -24.97 1.39
N LEU A 240 -35.48 -24.62 2.65
CA LEU A 240 -36.33 -23.75 3.49
C LEU A 240 -36.69 -22.43 2.80
N LEU A 241 -35.81 -21.84 1.99
CA LEU A 241 -36.12 -20.60 1.24
C LEU A 241 -37.40 -20.76 0.39
N PHE A 242 -37.58 -21.94 -0.21
CA PHE A 242 -38.69 -22.21 -1.12
C PHE A 242 -39.91 -22.76 -0.40
N THR A 243 -39.74 -23.49 0.72
CA THR A 243 -40.84 -24.11 1.43
C THR A 243 -41.48 -23.20 2.48
N ASP A 244 -40.69 -22.36 3.14
CA ASP A 244 -41.10 -21.64 4.35
C ASP A 244 -41.16 -20.13 4.12
N TYR A 245 -40.36 -19.60 3.19
CA TYR A 245 -40.19 -18.16 3.01
C TYR A 245 -40.71 -17.60 1.68
N ILE A 246 -41.07 -18.44 0.70
CA ILE A 246 -41.66 -17.94 -0.55
C ILE A 246 -43.10 -17.49 -0.32
N LYS A 247 -43.45 -16.30 -0.81
CA LYS A 247 -44.82 -15.78 -0.72
C LYS A 247 -45.77 -16.66 -1.56
N PRO A 248 -47.05 -16.80 -1.18
CA PRO A 248 -48.07 -17.39 -2.04
C PRO A 248 -48.09 -16.70 -3.42
N GLY A 249 -48.09 -17.48 -4.50
CA GLY A 249 -47.98 -16.95 -5.87
C GLY A 249 -46.61 -16.36 -6.25
N GLY A 250 -45.58 -16.56 -5.40
CA GLY A 250 -44.19 -16.16 -5.69
C GLY A 250 -43.60 -16.92 -6.87
N ARG A 251 -42.33 -16.66 -7.18
CA ARG A 251 -41.64 -17.28 -8.33
C ARG A 251 -40.34 -17.93 -7.90
N ILE A 252 -39.98 -19.01 -8.58
CA ILE A 252 -38.78 -19.79 -8.27
C ILE A 252 -37.93 -19.91 -9.53
N VAL A 253 -36.64 -19.57 -9.42
CA VAL A 253 -35.65 -19.74 -10.50
C VAL A 253 -34.64 -20.80 -10.07
N ILE A 254 -34.48 -21.85 -10.89
CA ILE A 254 -33.55 -22.96 -10.58
C ILE A 254 -32.58 -23.17 -11.74
N VAL A 255 -31.29 -23.24 -11.41
CA VAL A 255 -30.25 -23.63 -12.37
C VAL A 255 -30.09 -25.16 -12.38
N LEU A 256 -30.36 -25.83 -13.51
CA LEU A 256 -30.46 -27.31 -13.56
C LEU A 256 -29.16 -28.07 -13.89
N ASP A 257 -28.19 -27.45 -14.57
CA ASP A 257 -27.10 -28.20 -15.22
C ASP A 257 -25.80 -28.32 -14.42
N VAL A 258 -25.88 -28.32 -13.10
CA VAL A 258 -24.70 -28.43 -12.24
C VAL A 258 -24.23 -29.90 -12.25
N ALA A 259 -22.96 -30.15 -12.51
CA ALA A 259 -22.40 -31.51 -12.51
C ALA A 259 -22.68 -32.20 -11.16
N ALA A 260 -22.89 -33.51 -11.17
CA ALA A 260 -23.07 -34.27 -9.94
C ALA A 260 -21.76 -34.28 -9.14
N ASP A 261 -21.84 -34.20 -7.81
CA ASP A 261 -20.69 -34.43 -6.92
C ASP A 261 -20.12 -35.82 -7.23
N GLN A 262 -18.91 -35.88 -7.79
CA GLN A 262 -18.18 -37.14 -7.89
C GLN A 262 -17.65 -37.47 -6.51
N ALA A 263 -18.39 -38.31 -5.76
CA ALA A 263 -17.84 -38.94 -4.58
C ALA A 263 -16.66 -39.83 -5.00
N MET A 264 -15.44 -39.41 -4.66
CA MET A 264 -14.27 -40.29 -4.60
C MET A 264 -14.48 -41.30 -3.46
N ASP A 265 -15.22 -42.37 -3.72
CA ASP A 265 -15.11 -43.59 -2.92
C ASP A 265 -15.23 -44.82 -3.83
N ASN A 266 -14.09 -45.49 -4.03
CA ASN A 266 -13.95 -46.70 -4.87
C ASN A 266 -14.48 -47.94 -4.14
N SER A 267 -15.74 -47.93 -3.73
CA SER A 267 -16.43 -49.15 -3.28
C SER A 267 -17.69 -49.38 -4.11
N ALA A 268 -17.64 -50.47 -4.89
CA ALA A 268 -18.70 -50.87 -5.79
C ALA A 268 -19.92 -51.39 -5.02
N ALA A 269 -20.90 -50.52 -4.76
CA ALA A 269 -22.34 -50.84 -4.67
C ALA A 269 -23.15 -49.54 -4.48
N SER A 270 -23.97 -49.19 -5.49
CA SER A 270 -25.03 -48.17 -5.47
C SER A 270 -24.68 -46.79 -4.86
N CYS A 271 -24.11 -45.90 -5.65
CA CYS A 271 -24.17 -44.46 -5.37
C CYS A 271 -24.67 -43.76 -6.64
N GLU A 272 -25.97 -43.47 -6.69
CA GLU A 272 -26.50 -42.52 -7.67
C GLU A 272 -25.81 -41.18 -7.41
N SER A 273 -25.13 -40.65 -8.42
CA SER A 273 -24.52 -39.32 -8.33
C SER A 273 -25.64 -38.28 -8.20
N ASN A 274 -25.94 -37.83 -6.99
CA ASN A 274 -27.06 -36.93 -6.72
C ASN A 274 -26.80 -35.54 -7.32
N ASN A 275 -27.52 -35.21 -8.40
CA ASN A 275 -27.60 -33.84 -8.89
C ASN A 275 -28.60 -33.08 -8.02
N TRP A 276 -28.07 -32.32 -7.06
CA TRP A 276 -28.88 -31.56 -6.09
C TRP A 276 -29.84 -30.55 -6.75
N SER A 277 -29.47 -29.94 -7.87
CA SER A 277 -30.37 -29.03 -8.59
C SER A 277 -31.58 -29.74 -9.17
N LYS A 278 -31.37 -30.90 -9.80
CA LYS A 278 -32.47 -31.73 -10.31
C LYS A 278 -33.34 -32.27 -9.18
N GLN A 279 -32.73 -32.66 -8.06
CA GLN A 279 -33.46 -33.09 -6.87
C GLN A 279 -34.30 -31.95 -6.27
N MET A 280 -33.72 -30.75 -6.12
CA MET A 280 -34.46 -29.55 -5.66
C MET A 280 -35.66 -29.28 -6.57
N HIS A 281 -35.44 -29.29 -7.88
CA HIS A 281 -36.50 -29.07 -8.87
C HIS A 281 -37.62 -30.13 -8.75
N ALA A 282 -37.28 -31.42 -8.69
CA ALA A 282 -38.24 -32.50 -8.57
C ALA A 282 -39.02 -32.47 -7.25
N GLU A 283 -38.35 -32.19 -6.12
CA GLU A 283 -38.99 -32.10 -4.81
C GLU A 283 -39.93 -30.89 -4.72
N LEU A 284 -39.55 -29.74 -5.27
CA LEU A 284 -40.42 -28.55 -5.28
C LEU A 284 -41.61 -28.73 -6.23
N LEU A 285 -41.40 -29.31 -7.42
CA LEU A 285 -42.50 -29.67 -8.33
C LEU A 285 -43.51 -30.57 -7.64
N SER A 286 -43.05 -31.62 -6.96
CA SER A 286 -43.91 -32.55 -6.22
C SER A 286 -44.68 -31.85 -5.08
N LEU A 287 -44.02 -30.94 -4.35
CA LEU A 287 -44.63 -30.20 -3.25
C LEU A 287 -45.72 -29.22 -3.71
N PHE A 288 -45.56 -28.60 -4.88
CA PHE A 288 -46.47 -27.57 -5.37
C PHE A 288 -47.56 -28.09 -6.31
N GLN A 289 -47.43 -29.27 -6.93
CA GLN A 289 -48.38 -29.82 -7.92
C GLN A 289 -49.88 -29.76 -7.55
N THR A 290 -50.23 -29.72 -6.26
CA THR A 290 -51.61 -29.78 -5.77
C THR A 290 -52.15 -28.46 -5.18
N ARG A 291 -51.38 -27.36 -5.22
CA ARG A 291 -51.77 -26.07 -4.63
C ARG A 291 -52.27 -25.08 -5.69
N GLU A 292 -53.39 -24.41 -5.43
CA GLU A 292 -53.91 -23.35 -6.31
C GLU A 292 -52.95 -22.14 -6.38
N ASP A 293 -52.28 -21.80 -5.28
CA ASP A 293 -51.32 -20.67 -5.18
C ASP A 293 -49.86 -21.09 -5.45
N SER A 294 -49.65 -22.08 -6.32
CA SER A 294 -48.33 -22.62 -6.61
C SER A 294 -47.40 -21.59 -7.23
N PRO A 295 -46.13 -21.51 -6.77
CA PRO A 295 -45.19 -20.60 -7.37
C PRO A 295 -44.85 -21.01 -8.80
N LEU A 296 -44.67 -20.03 -9.68
CA LEU A 296 -44.18 -20.29 -11.04
C LEU A 296 -42.71 -20.68 -10.98
N MET A 297 -42.36 -21.85 -11.52
CA MET A 297 -40.98 -22.33 -11.61
C MET A 297 -40.41 -22.03 -13.00
N ILE A 298 -39.22 -21.42 -13.02
CA ILE A 298 -38.45 -21.11 -14.23
C ILE A 298 -37.10 -21.83 -14.13
N THR A 299 -36.76 -22.59 -15.16
CA THR A 299 -35.52 -23.35 -15.24
C THR A 299 -34.51 -22.65 -16.14
N CYS A 300 -33.25 -22.62 -15.73
CA CYS A 300 -32.18 -22.03 -16.53
C CYS A 300 -30.93 -22.93 -16.52
N GLY A 301 -30.15 -22.91 -17.59
CA GLY A 301 -29.01 -23.81 -17.72
C GLY A 301 -28.40 -23.83 -19.11
N MET A 302 -27.36 -24.64 -19.26
CA MET A 302 -26.68 -24.88 -20.54
C MET A 302 -27.46 -25.83 -21.47
N SER A 303 -28.35 -26.65 -20.91
CA SER A 303 -29.18 -27.62 -21.62
C SER A 303 -30.37 -26.95 -22.29
N ARG A 304 -30.72 -27.43 -23.50
CA ARG A 304 -31.92 -27.00 -24.24
C ARG A 304 -33.23 -27.42 -23.57
N ASP A 305 -33.17 -28.30 -22.57
CA ASP A 305 -34.34 -28.69 -21.76
C ASP A 305 -34.71 -27.62 -20.72
N CYS A 306 -33.85 -26.63 -20.47
CA CYS A 306 -34.16 -25.50 -19.60
C CYS A 306 -34.96 -24.44 -20.36
N ASP A 307 -35.87 -23.75 -19.67
CA ASP A 307 -36.63 -22.63 -20.24
C ASP A 307 -35.69 -21.56 -20.80
N ILE A 308 -34.58 -21.29 -20.08
CA ILE A 308 -33.58 -20.29 -20.44
C ILE A 308 -32.23 -20.96 -20.68
N HIS A 309 -31.72 -20.88 -21.91
CA HIS A 309 -30.48 -21.54 -22.29
C HIS A 309 -29.71 -20.81 -23.41
N PRO A 310 -28.38 -21.00 -23.50
CA PRO A 310 -27.56 -20.38 -24.53
C PRO A 310 -27.54 -21.19 -25.82
N HIS A 311 -27.33 -20.49 -26.93
CA HIS A 311 -27.05 -20.96 -28.28
C HIS A 311 -25.84 -20.21 -28.84
N ASP A 312 -25.08 -20.88 -29.71
CA ASP A 312 -23.95 -20.30 -30.47
C ASP A 312 -22.99 -19.45 -29.62
N PHE A 313 -22.59 -20.00 -28.45
CA PHE A 313 -21.80 -19.27 -27.48
C PHE A 313 -20.28 -19.51 -27.61
N THR A 314 -19.52 -18.49 -27.27
CA THR A 314 -18.05 -18.53 -27.14
C THR A 314 -17.67 -18.04 -25.76
N ILE A 315 -16.70 -18.73 -25.14
CA ILE A 315 -16.12 -18.37 -23.85
C ILE A 315 -14.61 -18.40 -24.03
N ASP A 316 -13.98 -17.25 -23.88
CA ASP A 316 -12.54 -17.11 -23.96
C ASP A 316 -12.03 -16.15 -22.89
N ILE A 317 -10.74 -15.81 -22.97
CA ILE A 317 -10.09 -14.91 -22.02
C ILE A 317 -10.66 -13.47 -22.05
N ASN A 318 -11.30 -13.08 -23.16
CA ASN A 318 -11.89 -11.77 -23.41
C ASN A 318 -13.35 -11.68 -23.00
N GLY A 319 -13.98 -12.82 -22.69
CA GLY A 319 -15.27 -12.86 -22.05
C GLY A 319 -16.19 -13.91 -22.63
N ILE A 320 -17.48 -13.62 -22.61
CA ILE A 320 -18.55 -14.49 -23.07
C ILE A 320 -19.36 -13.74 -24.14
N SER A 321 -19.61 -14.41 -25.27
CA SER A 321 -20.60 -14.00 -26.25
C SER A 321 -21.57 -15.14 -26.50
N SER A 322 -22.88 -14.90 -26.43
CA SER A 322 -23.90 -15.94 -26.58
C SER A 322 -25.22 -15.35 -27.08
N ASP A 323 -25.95 -16.15 -27.86
CA ASP A 323 -27.39 -15.93 -28.06
C ASP A 323 -28.13 -16.67 -26.94
N ILE A 324 -29.01 -15.99 -26.22
CA ILE A 324 -29.75 -16.57 -25.09
C ILE A 324 -31.21 -16.70 -25.50
N THR A 325 -31.75 -17.91 -25.40
CA THR A 325 -33.14 -18.21 -25.76
C THR A 325 -33.97 -18.41 -24.51
N THR A 326 -35.19 -17.90 -24.55
CA THR A 326 -36.28 -18.13 -23.59
C THR A 326 -37.51 -18.64 -24.35
N PRO A 327 -38.59 -19.09 -23.67
CA PRO A 327 -39.80 -19.50 -24.38
C PRO A 327 -40.48 -18.37 -25.18
N ALA A 328 -40.18 -17.11 -24.85
CA ALA A 328 -40.84 -15.95 -25.44
C ALA A 328 -39.97 -15.17 -26.45
N TRP A 329 -38.65 -15.24 -26.34
CA TRP A 329 -37.72 -14.42 -27.13
C TRP A 329 -36.28 -14.93 -27.09
N THR A 330 -35.48 -14.45 -28.03
CA THR A 330 -34.02 -14.66 -28.10
C THR A 330 -33.29 -13.32 -28.02
N MET A 331 -32.13 -13.30 -27.38
CA MET A 331 -31.32 -12.09 -27.13
C MET A 331 -29.83 -12.41 -27.23
N SER A 332 -29.11 -11.72 -28.11
CA SER A 332 -27.64 -11.76 -28.15
C SER A 332 -27.05 -10.94 -27.00
N LEU A 333 -26.01 -11.44 -26.36
CA LEU A 333 -25.34 -10.79 -25.23
C LEU A 333 -23.82 -10.98 -25.31
N THR A 334 -23.08 -9.91 -25.05
CA THR A 334 -21.61 -9.96 -24.93
C THR A 334 -21.14 -9.30 -23.63
N THR A 335 -20.34 -10.01 -22.85
CA THR A 335 -19.84 -9.53 -21.56
C THR A 335 -18.34 -9.85 -21.42
N PRO A 336 -17.54 -9.00 -20.74
CA PRO A 336 -16.15 -9.32 -20.44
C PRO A 336 -15.96 -10.31 -19.28
N LEU A 337 -17.04 -10.74 -18.62
CA LEU A 337 -16.96 -11.78 -17.58
C LEU A 337 -16.48 -13.10 -18.19
N VAL A 338 -15.59 -13.79 -17.47
CA VAL A 338 -14.92 -15.00 -17.98
C VAL A 338 -15.44 -16.25 -17.25
N GLY A 339 -15.50 -17.37 -17.97
CA GLY A 339 -15.80 -18.69 -17.41
C GLY A 339 -17.26 -19.14 -17.56
N GLU A 340 -17.45 -20.44 -17.74
CA GLU A 340 -18.77 -21.08 -17.93
C GLU A 340 -19.72 -20.85 -16.75
N PHE A 341 -19.19 -20.79 -15.52
CA PHE A 341 -20.00 -20.51 -14.34
C PHE A 341 -20.60 -19.09 -14.37
N ASN A 342 -19.93 -18.11 -14.98
CA ASN A 342 -20.47 -16.77 -15.14
C ASN A 342 -21.57 -16.73 -16.20
N LEU A 343 -21.47 -17.52 -17.28
CA LEU A 343 -22.59 -17.70 -18.21
C LEU A 343 -23.83 -18.24 -17.47
N ARG A 344 -23.66 -19.22 -16.57
CA ARG A 344 -24.77 -19.73 -15.74
C ARG A 344 -25.33 -18.68 -14.79
N ASN A 345 -24.50 -17.85 -14.17
CA ASN A 345 -24.95 -16.73 -13.34
C ASN A 345 -25.74 -15.69 -14.16
N ILE A 346 -25.35 -15.45 -15.42
CA ILE A 346 -26.08 -14.58 -16.35
C ILE A 346 -27.43 -15.18 -16.72
N LEU A 347 -27.48 -16.47 -17.07
CA LEU A 347 -28.75 -17.17 -17.33
C LEU A 347 -29.68 -17.14 -16.12
N CYS A 348 -29.11 -17.27 -14.91
CA CYS A 348 -29.83 -17.14 -13.65
C CYS A 348 -30.37 -15.71 -13.44
N ALA A 349 -29.57 -14.67 -13.70
CA ALA A 349 -30.00 -13.28 -13.64
C ALA A 349 -31.13 -12.98 -14.65
N ILE A 350 -31.04 -13.54 -15.86
CA ILE A 350 -32.10 -13.46 -16.87
C ILE A 350 -33.36 -14.18 -16.37
N GLY A 351 -33.23 -15.35 -15.73
CA GLY A 351 -34.35 -16.03 -15.08
C GLY A 351 -35.05 -15.19 -14.03
N ILE A 352 -34.28 -14.43 -13.23
CA ILE A 352 -34.82 -13.47 -12.27
C ILE A 352 -35.52 -12.31 -13.00
N GLY A 353 -34.94 -11.79 -14.08
CA GLY A 353 -35.57 -10.74 -14.89
C GLY A 353 -36.88 -11.19 -15.53
N VAL A 354 -36.93 -12.41 -16.07
CA VAL A 354 -38.15 -13.04 -16.61
C VAL A 354 -39.18 -13.25 -15.51
N ALA A 355 -38.77 -13.78 -14.34
CA ALA A 355 -39.64 -13.91 -13.18
C ALA A 355 -40.17 -12.53 -12.74
N HIS A 356 -39.36 -11.49 -12.78
CA HIS A 356 -39.77 -10.14 -12.44
C HIS A 356 -40.71 -9.50 -13.47
N GLY A 357 -40.65 -9.95 -14.72
CA GLY A 357 -41.44 -9.42 -15.85
C GLY A 357 -40.72 -8.33 -16.65
N GLU A 358 -39.39 -8.35 -16.66
CA GLU A 358 -38.57 -7.36 -17.36
C GLU A 358 -38.40 -7.64 -18.86
N MET A 359 -38.16 -6.58 -19.63
CA MET A 359 -38.05 -6.65 -21.10
C MET A 359 -36.62 -6.99 -21.56
N PRO A 360 -36.43 -7.74 -22.66
CA PRO A 360 -35.11 -8.22 -23.10
C PRO A 360 -34.10 -7.09 -23.31
N GLY A 361 -34.53 -5.98 -23.92
CA GLY A 361 -33.63 -4.86 -24.23
C GLY A 361 -32.99 -4.22 -23.00
N CYS A 362 -33.76 -4.01 -21.92
CA CYS A 362 -33.20 -3.43 -20.69
C CYS A 362 -32.33 -4.46 -19.93
N MET A 363 -32.73 -5.74 -19.95
CA MET A 363 -31.92 -6.81 -19.36
C MET A 363 -30.55 -6.91 -20.03
N LYS A 364 -30.51 -6.90 -21.37
CA LYS A 364 -29.26 -6.87 -22.14
C LYS A 364 -28.34 -5.74 -21.68
N ASN A 365 -28.86 -4.51 -21.71
CA ASN A 365 -28.06 -3.32 -21.39
C ASN A 365 -27.45 -3.40 -19.99
N GLY A 366 -28.23 -3.81 -18.98
CA GLY A 366 -27.73 -3.93 -17.62
C GLY A 366 -26.72 -5.05 -17.43
N LEU A 367 -26.92 -6.20 -18.07
CA LEU A 367 -25.98 -7.33 -17.98
C LEU A 367 -24.66 -7.05 -18.71
N GLU A 368 -24.68 -6.36 -19.86
CA GLU A 368 -23.48 -5.98 -20.60
C GLU A 368 -22.69 -4.84 -19.94
N ASP A 369 -23.34 -4.02 -19.11
CA ASP A 369 -22.70 -2.95 -18.34
C ASP A 369 -21.81 -3.48 -17.21
N VAL A 370 -22.06 -4.70 -16.72
CA VAL A 370 -21.23 -5.34 -15.70
C VAL A 370 -19.89 -5.77 -16.31
N LYS A 371 -18.86 -4.93 -16.12
CA LYS A 371 -17.50 -5.20 -16.63
C LYS A 371 -16.68 -6.12 -15.73
N THR A 372 -16.87 -6.00 -14.43
CA THR A 372 -16.15 -6.75 -13.41
C THR A 372 -17.06 -6.97 -12.21
N ILE A 373 -16.76 -7.99 -11.42
CA ILE A 373 -17.42 -8.23 -10.13
C ILE A 373 -16.29 -8.25 -9.09
N PRO A 374 -16.30 -7.34 -8.11
CA PRO A 374 -15.20 -7.19 -7.16
C PRO A 374 -14.79 -8.53 -6.53
N GLY A 375 -13.55 -8.95 -6.80
CA GLY A 375 -12.96 -10.18 -6.26
C GLY A 375 -13.58 -11.50 -6.73
N ARG A 376 -14.31 -11.53 -7.86
CA ARG A 376 -14.91 -12.74 -8.44
C ARG A 376 -14.47 -12.92 -9.88
N LEU A 377 -13.43 -13.71 -10.09
CA LEU A 377 -12.70 -13.87 -11.34
C LEU A 377 -12.50 -12.52 -12.05
N GLU A 378 -12.14 -11.51 -11.27
CA GLU A 378 -12.05 -10.12 -11.70
C GLU A 378 -10.81 -9.95 -12.57
N ARG A 379 -11.01 -9.64 -13.86
CA ARG A 379 -9.91 -9.40 -14.79
C ARG A 379 -9.32 -8.01 -14.58
N VAL A 380 -8.03 -7.95 -14.28
CA VAL A 380 -7.30 -6.68 -14.06
C VAL A 380 -6.76 -6.15 -15.40
N GLY A 381 -6.86 -4.83 -15.62
CA GLY A 381 -6.19 -4.14 -16.73
C GLY A 381 -6.91 -4.15 -18.08
N LEU A 382 -8.23 -4.44 -18.12
CA LEU A 382 -9.06 -4.56 -19.34
C LEU A 382 -8.91 -3.41 -20.37
N GLU A 383 -8.62 -2.19 -19.93
CA GLU A 383 -8.61 -1.01 -20.82
C GLU A 383 -7.24 -0.65 -21.42
N LYS A 384 -6.13 -1.23 -20.90
CA LYS A 384 -4.76 -0.76 -21.20
C LYS A 384 -3.71 -1.87 -21.35
N THR A 385 -4.10 -3.14 -21.34
CA THR A 385 -3.14 -4.24 -21.54
C THR A 385 -2.69 -4.29 -23.01
N THR A 386 -1.40 -4.04 -23.22
CA THR A 386 -0.75 -4.32 -24.51
C THR A 386 -0.67 -5.83 -24.72
N ALA A 387 -0.47 -6.28 -25.96
CA ALA A 387 -0.22 -7.69 -26.31
C ALA A 387 1.03 -8.31 -25.62
N ALA A 388 1.72 -7.57 -24.75
CA ALA A 388 2.92 -7.96 -24.03
C ALA A 388 2.68 -8.39 -22.56
N CYS A 389 1.43 -8.34 -22.06
CA CYS A 389 1.10 -8.69 -20.67
C CYS A 389 0.28 -9.98 -20.55
N PRO A 390 0.45 -10.77 -19.46
CA PRO A 390 -0.40 -11.93 -19.18
C PRO A 390 -1.83 -11.50 -18.85
N ALA A 391 -2.77 -12.44 -18.93
CA ALA A 391 -4.09 -12.24 -18.35
C ALA A 391 -4.03 -12.47 -16.83
N VAL A 392 -4.50 -11.49 -16.05
CA VAL A 392 -4.47 -11.53 -14.57
C VAL A 392 -5.89 -11.48 -14.02
N PHE A 393 -6.21 -12.42 -13.11
CA PHE A 393 -7.50 -12.53 -12.46
C PHE A 393 -7.36 -12.50 -10.94
N ILE A 394 -8.26 -11.78 -10.27
CA ILE A 394 -8.40 -11.79 -8.80
C ILE A 394 -9.64 -12.59 -8.42
N ASP A 395 -9.52 -13.52 -7.47
CA ASP A 395 -10.66 -14.29 -6.96
C ASP A 395 -10.64 -14.46 -5.43
N TYR A 396 -11.84 -14.57 -4.84
CA TYR A 396 -12.05 -14.80 -3.41
C TYR A 396 -11.95 -16.28 -2.99
N ALA A 397 -11.69 -17.20 -3.92
CA ALA A 397 -11.61 -18.62 -3.64
C ALA A 397 -10.58 -18.93 -2.54
N HIS A 398 -11.10 -19.25 -1.35
CA HIS A 398 -10.35 -19.48 -0.11
C HIS A 398 -10.74 -20.81 0.57
N THR A 399 -11.43 -21.68 -0.17
CA THR A 399 -11.78 -23.05 0.20
C THR A 399 -11.30 -24.02 -0.89
N PRO A 400 -11.14 -25.32 -0.62
CA PRO A 400 -10.69 -26.30 -1.62
C PRO A 400 -11.58 -26.33 -2.86
N ASP A 401 -12.90 -26.50 -2.69
CA ASP A 401 -13.89 -26.52 -3.78
C ASP A 401 -13.88 -25.24 -4.61
N ALA A 402 -13.86 -24.07 -3.97
CA ALA A 402 -13.83 -22.80 -4.68
C ALA A 402 -12.56 -22.64 -5.52
N LEU A 403 -11.40 -23.04 -4.98
CA LEU A 403 -10.12 -22.95 -5.67
C LEU A 403 -10.08 -23.91 -6.87
N GLU A 404 -10.51 -25.16 -6.70
CA GLU A 404 -10.59 -26.16 -7.77
C GLU A 404 -11.50 -25.68 -8.91
N ASN A 405 -12.68 -25.16 -8.57
CA ASN A 405 -13.65 -24.66 -9.56
C ASN A 405 -13.08 -23.51 -10.39
N VAL A 406 -12.41 -22.55 -9.74
CA VAL A 406 -11.81 -21.39 -10.43
C VAL A 406 -10.63 -21.83 -11.32
N LEU A 407 -9.74 -22.68 -10.80
CA LEU A 407 -8.58 -23.19 -11.57
C LEU A 407 -9.04 -24.01 -12.79
N THR A 408 -10.02 -24.89 -12.60
CA THR A 408 -10.61 -25.69 -13.69
C THR A 408 -11.26 -24.81 -14.76
N ALA A 409 -11.95 -23.74 -14.33
CA ALA A 409 -12.55 -22.80 -15.28
C ALA A 409 -11.48 -22.05 -16.10
N LEU A 410 -10.36 -21.67 -15.50
CA LEU A 410 -9.24 -21.04 -16.21
C LEU A 410 -8.51 -22.01 -17.14
N LEU A 411 -8.36 -23.28 -16.76
CA LEU A 411 -7.78 -24.31 -17.64
C LEU A 411 -8.59 -24.52 -18.93
N LYS A 412 -9.92 -24.39 -18.86
CA LYS A 412 -10.79 -24.46 -20.06
C LYS A 412 -10.50 -23.37 -21.09
N LEU A 413 -9.90 -22.25 -20.67
CA LEU A 413 -9.45 -21.17 -21.57
C LEU A 413 -8.19 -21.53 -22.34
N LYS A 414 -7.59 -22.70 -22.06
CA LYS A 414 -6.36 -23.22 -22.68
C LYS A 414 -5.18 -22.23 -22.61
N PRO A 415 -4.84 -21.73 -21.40
CA PRO A 415 -3.67 -20.87 -21.24
C PRO A 415 -2.41 -21.64 -21.60
N LYS A 416 -1.35 -20.93 -22.01
CA LYS A 416 -0.03 -21.56 -22.19
C LYS A 416 0.47 -22.15 -20.87
N ARG A 417 0.29 -21.38 -19.79
CA ARG A 417 0.49 -21.83 -18.42
C ARG A 417 -0.48 -21.18 -17.46
N LEU A 418 -0.80 -21.89 -16.39
CA LEU A 418 -1.56 -21.37 -15.26
C LEU A 418 -0.64 -21.15 -14.05
N VAL A 419 -0.51 -19.89 -13.65
CA VAL A 419 0.24 -19.45 -12.47
C VAL A 419 -0.75 -19.08 -11.37
N CYS A 420 -0.64 -19.69 -10.19
CA CYS A 420 -1.52 -19.42 -9.06
C CYS A 420 -0.75 -18.80 -7.88
N VAL A 421 -1.22 -17.67 -7.38
CA VAL A 421 -0.76 -17.02 -6.16
C VAL A 421 -1.86 -17.11 -5.13
N PHE A 422 -1.63 -17.79 -4.00
CA PHE A 422 -2.66 -17.89 -2.96
C PHE A 422 -2.07 -18.08 -1.56
N GLY A 423 -2.92 -17.85 -0.56
CA GLY A 423 -2.60 -18.10 0.85
C GLY A 423 -3.81 -18.65 1.60
N CYS A 424 -3.63 -18.93 2.89
CA CYS A 424 -4.71 -19.31 3.79
C CYS A 424 -4.77 -18.38 5.00
N GLY A 425 -5.98 -18.08 5.47
CA GLY A 425 -6.18 -17.32 6.69
C GLY A 425 -5.81 -18.11 7.95
N GLY A 426 -5.18 -17.44 8.92
CA GLY A 426 -5.00 -17.94 10.28
C GLY A 426 -6.25 -17.78 11.13
N ASP A 427 -6.31 -18.47 12.28
CA ASP A 427 -7.47 -18.58 13.18
C ASP A 427 -8.74 -19.06 12.44
N ARG A 428 -8.56 -20.00 11.53
CA ARG A 428 -9.59 -20.61 10.66
C ARG A 428 -9.32 -22.11 10.53
N ASP A 429 -10.21 -22.81 9.83
CA ASP A 429 -10.03 -24.25 9.54
C ASP A 429 -8.64 -24.53 8.97
N ARG A 430 -7.93 -25.45 9.63
CA ARG A 430 -6.60 -25.90 9.27
C ARG A 430 -6.64 -27.02 8.24
N GLY A 431 -7.71 -27.84 8.24
CA GLY A 431 -7.85 -29.01 7.37
C GLY A 431 -7.84 -28.65 5.89
N LYS A 432 -8.39 -27.49 5.53
CA LYS A 432 -8.37 -27.02 4.13
C LYS A 432 -6.99 -26.68 3.57
N ARG A 433 -5.97 -26.40 4.40
CA ARG A 433 -4.68 -25.85 3.95
C ARG A 433 -3.92 -26.84 3.06
N VAL A 434 -3.84 -28.10 3.50
CA VAL A 434 -3.21 -29.20 2.76
C VAL A 434 -3.96 -29.47 1.46
N LEU A 435 -5.29 -29.56 1.53
CA LEU A 435 -6.15 -29.82 0.36
C LEU A 435 -6.01 -28.72 -0.71
N MET A 436 -6.00 -27.44 -0.31
CA MET A 436 -5.80 -26.34 -1.25
C MET A 436 -4.41 -26.37 -1.89
N GLY A 437 -3.37 -26.72 -1.12
CA GLY A 437 -2.01 -26.95 -1.64
C GLY A 437 -1.99 -28.06 -2.69
N GLN A 438 -2.62 -29.20 -2.42
CA GLN A 438 -2.72 -30.30 -3.35
C GLN A 438 -3.45 -29.91 -4.64
N ILE A 439 -4.64 -29.32 -4.54
CA ILE A 439 -5.45 -28.88 -5.69
C ILE A 439 -4.66 -27.90 -6.57
N ALA A 440 -4.04 -26.87 -5.97
CA ALA A 440 -3.23 -25.93 -6.73
C ALA A 440 -2.05 -26.62 -7.43
N GLY A 441 -1.40 -27.56 -6.74
CA GLY A 441 -0.27 -28.31 -7.29
C GLY A 441 -0.64 -29.35 -8.35
N GLU A 442 -1.90 -29.79 -8.43
CA GLU A 442 -2.39 -30.69 -9.49
C GLU A 442 -2.83 -29.93 -10.74
N LEU A 443 -3.41 -28.73 -10.57
CA LEU A 443 -4.05 -27.98 -11.65
C LEU A 443 -3.17 -26.87 -12.26
N CYS A 444 -2.15 -26.40 -11.54
CA CYS A 444 -1.31 -25.28 -11.99
C CYS A 444 0.06 -25.76 -12.49
N ASP A 445 0.69 -24.96 -13.35
CA ASP A 445 2.09 -25.15 -13.73
C ASP A 445 3.03 -24.54 -12.68
N VAL A 446 2.67 -23.36 -12.17
CA VAL A 446 3.44 -22.66 -11.14
C VAL A 446 2.53 -22.25 -9.99
N VAL A 447 2.97 -22.51 -8.76
CA VAL A 447 2.28 -22.06 -7.55
C VAL A 447 3.20 -21.21 -6.68
N LEU A 448 2.77 -20.00 -6.32
CA LEU A 448 3.44 -19.16 -5.33
C LEU A 448 2.56 -19.09 -4.07
N ALA A 449 2.90 -19.90 -3.06
CA ALA A 449 2.18 -19.85 -1.79
C ALA A 449 2.67 -18.67 -0.96
N THR A 450 1.74 -17.88 -0.43
CA THR A 450 2.03 -16.62 0.25
C THR A 450 1.11 -16.37 1.45
N SER A 451 1.40 -15.33 2.23
CA SER A 451 0.56 -14.94 3.35
C SER A 451 -0.77 -14.32 2.87
N ASP A 452 -1.89 -14.77 3.43
CA ASP A 452 -3.19 -14.09 3.34
C ASP A 452 -3.37 -13.26 4.63
N ASN A 453 -4.38 -13.52 5.45
CA ASN A 453 -4.61 -12.92 6.76
C ASN A 453 -4.12 -13.89 7.85
N PRO A 454 -2.84 -13.90 8.24
CA PRO A 454 -2.31 -14.81 9.26
C PRO A 454 -2.90 -14.58 10.65
N ARG A 455 -3.43 -13.38 10.95
CA ARG A 455 -4.02 -13.02 12.25
C ARG A 455 -3.05 -13.31 13.40
N SER A 456 -3.43 -14.18 14.34
CA SER A 456 -2.61 -14.54 15.49
C SER A 456 -1.63 -15.70 15.20
N GLU A 457 -1.83 -16.46 14.12
CA GLU A 457 -0.98 -17.59 13.74
C GLU A 457 0.33 -17.12 13.05
N SER A 458 1.35 -17.98 13.08
CA SER A 458 2.60 -17.75 12.35
C SER A 458 2.37 -17.95 10.84
N PRO A 459 2.73 -16.99 9.97
CA PRO A 459 2.66 -17.17 8.52
C PRO A 459 3.43 -18.39 8.04
N ASP A 460 4.62 -18.63 8.58
CA ASP A 460 5.48 -19.76 8.19
C ASP A 460 4.82 -21.11 8.49
N MET A 461 4.09 -21.20 9.61
CA MET A 461 3.36 -22.42 9.98
C MET A 461 2.18 -22.70 9.05
N ILE A 462 1.46 -21.65 8.63
CA ILE A 462 0.37 -21.79 7.65
C ILE A 462 0.94 -22.26 6.31
N LEU A 463 2.04 -21.65 5.88
CA LEU A 463 2.69 -21.96 4.60
C LEU A 463 3.28 -23.36 4.58
N ALA A 464 3.84 -23.85 5.69
CA ALA A 464 4.32 -25.24 5.80
C ALA A 464 3.19 -26.27 5.58
N GLN A 465 1.96 -25.96 6.01
CA GLN A 465 0.81 -26.85 5.79
C GLN A 465 0.30 -26.80 4.34
N ILE A 466 0.38 -25.65 3.68
CA ILE A 466 0.08 -25.56 2.24
C ILE A 466 1.16 -26.32 1.44
N GLU A 467 2.42 -26.17 1.84
CA GLU A 467 3.58 -26.84 1.23
C GLU A 467 3.47 -28.36 1.29
N GLU A 468 2.93 -28.93 2.38
CA GLU A 468 2.65 -30.37 2.49
C GLU A 468 1.76 -30.86 1.33
N GLY A 469 0.68 -30.13 1.03
CA GLY A 469 -0.22 -30.44 -0.09
C GLY A 469 0.47 -30.30 -1.45
N LEU A 470 1.27 -29.24 -1.63
CA LEU A 470 2.04 -29.01 -2.86
C LEU A 470 3.09 -30.11 -3.11
N CYS A 471 3.70 -30.62 -2.05
CA CYS A 471 4.61 -31.76 -2.14
C CYS A 471 3.86 -33.03 -2.57
N SER A 472 2.67 -33.27 -2.01
CA SER A 472 1.90 -34.48 -2.32
C SER A 472 1.35 -34.52 -3.75
N SER A 473 1.17 -33.37 -4.41
CA SER A 473 0.74 -33.32 -5.82
C SER A 473 1.85 -33.71 -6.81
N GLY A 474 3.09 -33.85 -6.34
CA GLY A 474 4.27 -34.12 -7.17
C GLY A 474 4.94 -32.86 -7.76
N LEU A 475 4.45 -31.67 -7.42
CA LEU A 475 5.09 -30.42 -7.80
C LEU A 475 6.41 -30.24 -7.01
N LYS A 476 7.44 -29.69 -7.65
CA LYS A 476 8.77 -29.53 -7.03
C LYS A 476 8.98 -28.12 -6.50
N LYS A 477 9.56 -27.99 -5.30
CA LYS A 477 9.99 -26.69 -4.78
C LYS A 477 11.15 -26.14 -5.60
N VAL A 478 11.08 -24.87 -5.97
CA VAL A 478 12.12 -24.16 -6.71
C VAL A 478 12.29 -22.78 -6.08
N SER A 479 13.47 -22.48 -5.52
CA SER A 479 13.77 -21.22 -4.83
C SER A 479 13.98 -20.02 -5.76
N ALA A 480 13.91 -20.23 -7.08
CA ALA A 480 14.07 -19.22 -8.13
C ALA A 480 12.85 -19.25 -9.05
N PRO A 481 11.64 -18.96 -8.53
CA PRO A 481 10.38 -19.06 -9.27
C PRO A 481 10.39 -18.21 -10.56
N GLU A 482 11.15 -17.12 -10.61
CA GLU A 482 11.32 -16.31 -11.81
C GLU A 482 11.94 -17.08 -12.98
N THR A 483 12.89 -17.98 -12.70
CA THR A 483 13.53 -18.81 -13.72
C THR A 483 12.55 -19.87 -14.21
N LEU A 484 11.81 -20.47 -13.28
CA LEU A 484 10.74 -21.42 -13.59
C LEU A 484 9.68 -20.79 -14.50
N ILE A 485 9.26 -19.58 -14.16
CA ILE A 485 8.29 -18.82 -14.95
C ILE A 485 8.92 -18.40 -16.30
N ARG A 486 10.20 -18.06 -16.41
CA ARG A 486 10.79 -17.72 -17.73
C ARG A 486 10.95 -18.92 -18.66
N GLN A 487 11.33 -20.09 -18.12
CA GLN A 487 11.76 -21.27 -18.88
C GLN A 487 10.68 -22.34 -19.10
N GLU A 488 9.42 -22.06 -18.75
CA GLU A 488 8.27 -22.97 -18.99
C GLU A 488 8.35 -24.31 -18.22
N GLY A 489 8.96 -24.31 -17.03
CA GLY A 489 8.94 -25.46 -16.11
C GLY A 489 7.74 -25.47 -15.16
N LYS A 490 7.53 -26.61 -14.46
CA LYS A 490 6.53 -26.76 -13.39
C LYS A 490 7.18 -26.78 -12.00
N GLY A 491 6.54 -26.16 -11.01
CA GLY A 491 7.11 -26.06 -9.65
C GLY A 491 6.36 -25.09 -8.74
N TYR A 492 6.75 -25.03 -7.48
CA TYR A 492 6.24 -24.02 -6.53
C TYR A 492 7.36 -23.33 -5.77
N ASP A 493 7.03 -22.19 -5.16
CA ASP A 493 7.85 -21.58 -4.13
C ASP A 493 6.99 -20.98 -3.00
N ILE A 494 7.62 -20.72 -1.87
CA ILE A 494 7.00 -20.12 -0.67
C ILE A 494 7.53 -18.69 -0.51
N LEU A 495 6.69 -17.71 -0.83
CA LEU A 495 7.02 -16.29 -0.74
C LEU A 495 6.13 -15.64 0.31
N VAL A 496 6.61 -15.54 1.56
CA VAL A 496 5.80 -15.07 2.71
C VAL A 496 5.16 -13.70 2.44
N ASN A 497 5.89 -12.79 1.79
CA ASN A 497 5.38 -11.47 1.45
C ASN A 497 4.50 -11.52 0.18
N ARG A 498 3.22 -11.16 0.34
CA ARG A 498 2.21 -11.20 -0.74
C ARG A 498 2.54 -10.25 -1.91
N HIS A 499 3.10 -9.08 -1.64
CA HIS A 499 3.58 -8.17 -2.69
C HIS A 499 4.63 -8.85 -3.57
N VAL A 500 5.62 -9.51 -2.94
CA VAL A 500 6.70 -10.21 -3.65
C VAL A 500 6.14 -11.35 -4.49
N ALA A 501 5.17 -12.12 -3.96
CA ALA A 501 4.53 -13.20 -4.71
C ALA A 501 3.76 -12.69 -5.94
N VAL A 502 2.92 -11.67 -5.78
CA VAL A 502 2.13 -11.08 -6.88
C VAL A 502 3.04 -10.45 -7.93
N SER A 503 4.04 -9.66 -7.50
CA SER A 503 5.05 -9.07 -8.38
C SER A 503 5.78 -10.14 -9.19
N THR A 504 6.28 -11.20 -8.54
CA THR A 504 6.99 -12.30 -9.19
C THR A 504 6.13 -12.99 -10.25
N ALA A 505 4.86 -13.31 -9.92
CA ALA A 505 3.95 -13.96 -10.86
C ALA A 505 3.73 -13.13 -12.13
N ILE A 506 3.35 -11.86 -12.00
CA ILE A 506 2.99 -11.00 -13.14
C ILE A 506 4.24 -10.61 -13.95
N ARG A 507 5.31 -10.23 -13.26
CA ARG A 507 6.54 -9.75 -13.90
C ARG A 507 7.16 -10.79 -14.83
N PHE A 508 7.17 -12.06 -14.43
CA PHE A 508 7.83 -13.10 -15.21
C PHE A 508 6.88 -13.89 -16.12
N ALA A 509 5.57 -13.82 -15.91
CA ALA A 509 4.59 -14.43 -16.80
C ALA A 509 4.65 -13.83 -18.22
N LYS A 510 4.42 -14.67 -19.22
CA LYS A 510 4.40 -14.34 -20.66
C LYS A 510 2.98 -13.93 -21.08
N PRO A 511 2.80 -13.28 -22.24
CA PRO A 511 1.48 -12.82 -22.69
C PRO A 511 0.40 -13.90 -22.77
N ASP A 512 0.78 -15.13 -23.15
CA ASP A 512 -0.14 -16.26 -23.29
C ASP A 512 -0.38 -17.04 -21.98
N ASP A 513 0.24 -16.61 -20.88
CA ASP A 513 0.01 -17.19 -19.56
C ASP A 513 -1.21 -16.53 -18.88
N VAL A 514 -1.80 -17.29 -17.94
CA VAL A 514 -2.83 -16.79 -17.03
C VAL A 514 -2.28 -16.79 -15.61
N VAL A 515 -2.44 -15.66 -14.92
CA VAL A 515 -2.11 -15.50 -13.50
C VAL A 515 -3.41 -15.37 -12.71
N LEU A 516 -3.64 -16.27 -11.77
CA LEU A 516 -4.71 -16.19 -10.78
C LEU A 516 -4.12 -15.75 -9.44
N ILE A 517 -4.69 -14.70 -8.84
CA ILE A 517 -4.39 -14.28 -7.47
C ILE A 517 -5.65 -14.55 -6.64
N SER A 518 -5.56 -15.51 -5.71
CA SER A 518 -6.69 -16.04 -4.98
C SER A 518 -6.58 -15.86 -3.46
N GLY A 519 -7.74 -15.93 -2.79
CA GLY A 519 -7.88 -15.98 -1.33
C GLY A 519 -8.55 -14.74 -0.74
N LYS A 520 -8.19 -13.55 -1.23
CA LYS A 520 -8.68 -12.26 -0.67
C LYS A 520 -9.81 -11.64 -1.48
N GLY A 521 -9.86 -11.85 -2.79
CA GLY A 521 -10.89 -11.28 -3.66
C GLY A 521 -10.99 -9.76 -3.55
N HIS A 522 -12.08 -9.29 -2.93
CA HIS A 522 -12.40 -7.86 -2.77
C HIS A 522 -11.80 -7.24 -1.49
N GLU A 523 -11.27 -8.07 -0.58
CA GLU A 523 -10.65 -7.59 0.66
C GLU A 523 -9.40 -6.76 0.35
N ASN A 524 -9.35 -5.56 0.92
CA ASN A 524 -8.30 -4.57 0.70
C ASN A 524 -7.37 -4.41 1.91
N TYR A 525 -7.28 -5.44 2.74
CA TYR A 525 -6.48 -5.43 3.97
C TYR A 525 -5.77 -6.75 4.22
N GLN A 526 -4.67 -6.72 4.96
CA GLN A 526 -3.98 -7.88 5.51
C GLN A 526 -3.91 -7.78 7.04
N ILE A 527 -4.37 -8.82 7.74
CA ILE A 527 -4.39 -8.85 9.22
C ILE A 527 -3.22 -9.68 9.75
N ASN A 528 -2.37 -9.07 10.58
CA ASN A 528 -1.27 -9.74 11.29
C ASN A 528 -1.30 -9.43 12.80
N ARG A 529 -0.37 -9.99 13.57
CA ARG A 529 -0.27 -9.75 15.03
C ARG A 529 -0.10 -8.28 15.44
N LYS A 530 0.49 -7.44 14.56
CA LYS A 530 0.71 -6.01 14.80
C LYS A 530 -0.52 -5.16 14.46
N GLY A 531 -1.51 -5.71 13.75
CA GLY A 531 -2.74 -5.03 13.36
C GLY A 531 -3.14 -5.29 11.91
N THR A 532 -4.08 -4.48 11.43
CA THR A 532 -4.55 -4.49 10.03
C THR A 532 -3.71 -3.52 9.22
N ILE A 533 -3.11 -3.98 8.13
CA ILE A 533 -2.43 -3.15 7.12
C ILE A 533 -3.26 -3.13 5.84
N PHE A 534 -3.21 -2.05 5.08
CA PHE A 534 -3.83 -2.01 3.76
C PHE A 534 -3.07 -2.92 2.78
N PHE A 535 -3.79 -3.76 2.04
CA PHE A 535 -3.24 -4.58 0.96
C PHE A 535 -4.37 -5.01 0.04
N ASP A 536 -4.32 -4.60 -1.24
CA ASP A 536 -5.35 -4.92 -2.24
C ASP A 536 -4.71 -5.60 -3.45
N ASP A 537 -5.08 -6.86 -3.69
CA ASP A 537 -4.57 -7.65 -4.80
C ASP A 537 -4.83 -7.01 -6.17
N ARG A 538 -5.93 -6.27 -6.33
CA ARG A 538 -6.30 -5.63 -7.61
C ARG A 538 -5.33 -4.52 -7.97
N ILE A 539 -4.93 -3.75 -6.97
CA ILE A 539 -4.10 -2.57 -7.12
C ILE A 539 -2.65 -2.97 -7.28
N GLU A 540 -2.21 -3.95 -6.48
CA GLU A 540 -0.91 -4.58 -6.69
C GLU A 540 -0.81 -5.15 -8.11
N ALA A 541 -1.79 -5.94 -8.54
CA ALA A 541 -1.78 -6.52 -9.88
C ALA A 541 -1.77 -5.46 -10.99
N GLU A 542 -2.56 -4.39 -10.86
CA GLU A 542 -2.60 -3.31 -11.85
C GLU A 542 -1.26 -2.56 -11.92
N MET A 543 -0.65 -2.26 -10.77
CA MET A 543 0.67 -1.62 -10.72
C MET A 543 1.74 -2.48 -11.40
N GLN A 544 1.74 -3.80 -11.17
CA GLN A 544 2.71 -4.71 -11.79
C GLN A 544 2.47 -4.89 -13.30
N LEU A 545 1.21 -4.87 -13.74
CA LEU A 545 0.88 -4.84 -15.17
C LEU A 545 1.37 -3.54 -15.83
N GLN A 546 1.20 -2.39 -15.18
CA GLN A 546 1.72 -1.11 -15.67
C GLN A 546 3.25 -1.13 -15.76
N ALA A 547 3.93 -1.58 -14.70
CA ALA A 547 5.38 -1.75 -14.66
C ALA A 547 5.88 -2.62 -15.82
N LYS A 548 5.25 -3.79 -16.01
CA LYS A 548 5.59 -4.72 -17.09
C LYS A 548 5.37 -4.12 -18.48
N SER A 549 4.33 -3.30 -18.65
CA SER A 549 4.05 -2.61 -19.91
C SER A 549 5.01 -1.45 -20.22
N GLY A 550 5.85 -1.05 -19.26
CA GLY A 550 6.72 0.13 -19.36
C GLY A 550 5.96 1.46 -19.23
N ALA A 551 4.69 1.44 -18.82
CA ALA A 551 3.92 2.65 -18.61
C ALA A 551 4.21 3.23 -17.21
N PRO A 552 4.52 4.53 -17.08
CA PRO A 552 4.71 5.15 -15.78
C PRO A 552 3.42 5.02 -14.95
N PRO A 553 3.53 4.88 -13.61
CA PRO A 553 2.36 4.68 -12.77
C PRO A 553 1.49 5.92 -12.83
N ALA A 554 0.22 5.71 -13.21
CA ALA A 554 -0.77 6.77 -13.16
C ALA A 554 -1.29 6.87 -11.73
N TRP A 555 -1.09 8.01 -11.06
CA TRP A 555 -1.49 8.18 -9.66
C TRP A 555 -3.01 8.26 -9.54
N LYS A 556 -3.69 7.13 -9.42
CA LYS A 556 -5.14 7.12 -9.20
C LYS A 556 -5.48 7.64 -7.80
N LEU A 557 -6.60 8.34 -7.66
CA LEU A 557 -7.12 8.86 -6.41
C LEU A 557 -7.18 7.77 -5.33
N GLU A 558 -7.68 6.60 -5.71
CA GLU A 558 -7.84 5.45 -4.83
C GLU A 558 -6.48 4.96 -4.35
N TRP A 559 -5.46 4.93 -5.21
CA TRP A 559 -4.10 4.55 -4.83
C TRP A 559 -3.50 5.53 -3.83
N VAL A 560 -3.68 6.84 -4.07
CA VAL A 560 -3.19 7.85 -3.13
C VAL A 560 -3.88 7.73 -1.78
N GLN A 561 -5.22 7.59 -1.76
CA GLN A 561 -5.97 7.36 -0.52
C GLN A 561 -5.43 6.17 0.26
N GLN A 562 -5.15 5.08 -0.44
CA GLN A 562 -4.74 3.84 0.18
C GLN A 562 -3.28 3.84 0.65
N ILE A 563 -2.36 4.33 -0.17
CA ILE A 563 -0.93 4.44 0.17
C ILE A 563 -0.75 5.35 1.38
N THR A 564 -1.56 6.41 1.49
CA THR A 564 -1.42 7.44 2.52
C THR A 564 -2.38 7.30 3.69
N GLY A 565 -3.40 6.44 3.59
CA GLY A 565 -4.51 6.37 4.55
C GLY A 565 -5.41 7.62 4.53
N ALA A 566 -5.42 8.40 3.45
CA ALA A 566 -6.15 9.65 3.39
C ALA A 566 -7.67 9.45 3.37
N GLN A 567 -8.36 10.27 4.16
CA GLN A 567 -9.80 10.41 4.09
C GLN A 567 -10.18 11.42 3.00
N LEU A 568 -11.04 11.02 2.08
CA LEU A 568 -11.64 11.94 1.11
C LEU A 568 -12.71 12.80 1.80
N LEU A 569 -12.59 14.13 1.73
CA LEU A 569 -13.52 15.03 2.43
C LEU A 569 -14.87 15.17 1.72
N PHE A 570 -14.89 15.05 0.38
CA PHE A 570 -16.09 15.22 -0.44
C PHE A 570 -16.24 14.06 -1.43
N PRO A 571 -17.44 13.46 -1.56
CA PRO A 571 -17.67 12.39 -2.53
C PRO A 571 -17.51 12.90 -3.97
N LEU A 572 -16.97 12.05 -4.84
CA LEU A 572 -16.78 12.33 -6.26
C LEU A 572 -17.58 11.36 -7.11
N GLU A 573 -18.14 11.84 -8.23
CA GLU A 573 -18.87 11.01 -9.20
C GLU A 573 -17.96 10.15 -10.08
N LYS A 574 -16.67 10.51 -10.20
CA LYS A 574 -15.69 9.82 -11.06
C LYS A 574 -14.32 9.74 -10.40
N SER A 575 -13.63 8.63 -10.65
CA SER A 575 -12.23 8.44 -10.28
C SER A 575 -11.34 9.48 -10.97
N VAL A 576 -10.38 10.04 -10.24
CA VAL A 576 -9.42 11.04 -10.72
C VAL A 576 -8.04 10.40 -10.81
N THR A 577 -7.29 10.72 -11.85
CA THR A 577 -5.89 10.32 -12.00
C THR A 577 -5.01 11.55 -11.99
N PHE A 578 -3.95 11.54 -11.20
CA PHE A 578 -2.93 12.56 -11.14
C PHE A 578 -1.75 12.19 -12.02
N LYS A 579 -1.18 13.20 -12.69
CA LYS A 579 0.00 13.02 -13.54
C LYS A 579 1.28 13.01 -12.72
N ASN A 580 1.42 14.00 -11.83
CA ASN A 580 2.60 14.15 -10.97
C ASN A 580 2.19 14.50 -9.54
N ILE A 581 3.17 14.40 -8.64
CA ILE A 581 3.06 14.86 -7.25
C ILE A 581 3.93 16.11 -7.10
N SER A 582 3.34 17.21 -6.63
CA SER A 582 4.05 18.47 -6.43
C SER A 582 3.83 19.01 -5.01
N THR A 583 4.88 19.58 -4.42
CA THR A 583 4.83 20.29 -3.14
C THR A 583 4.98 21.80 -3.29
N ASP A 584 5.16 22.30 -4.52
CA ASP A 584 5.44 23.70 -4.82
C ASP A 584 4.44 24.28 -5.84
N THR A 585 3.63 25.24 -5.38
CA THR A 585 2.65 25.93 -6.26
C THR A 585 3.29 26.80 -7.33
N ARG A 586 4.61 27.03 -7.30
CA ARG A 586 5.33 27.72 -8.39
C ARG A 586 5.51 26.83 -9.61
N THR A 587 5.68 25.52 -9.42
CA THR A 587 5.96 24.54 -10.47
C THR A 587 4.77 23.63 -10.83
N ILE A 588 3.64 23.77 -10.13
CA ILE A 588 2.44 22.96 -10.36
C ILE A 588 1.91 23.07 -11.80
N GLN A 589 1.47 21.96 -12.35
CA GLN A 589 0.89 21.81 -13.68
C GLN A 589 -0.53 21.23 -13.63
N ALA A 590 -1.24 21.37 -14.76
CA ALA A 590 -2.57 20.78 -14.91
C ALA A 590 -2.51 19.25 -14.83
N GLY A 591 -3.20 18.66 -13.86
CA GLY A 591 -3.17 17.22 -13.59
C GLY A 591 -2.39 16.82 -12.34
N ASP A 592 -1.70 17.74 -11.67
CA ASP A 592 -0.87 17.39 -10.50
C ASP A 592 -1.70 17.19 -9.23
N LEU A 593 -1.23 16.30 -8.34
CA LEU A 593 -1.61 16.26 -6.94
C LEU A 593 -0.74 17.23 -6.14
N PHE A 594 -1.34 18.21 -5.49
CA PHE A 594 -0.62 19.13 -4.61
C PHE A 594 -0.56 18.60 -3.18
N VAL A 595 0.64 18.42 -2.64
CA VAL A 595 0.88 18.01 -1.26
C VAL A 595 1.27 19.22 -0.41
N ALA A 596 0.36 19.61 0.49
CA ALA A 596 0.49 20.79 1.32
C ALA A 596 1.38 20.53 2.55
N LEU A 597 2.70 20.67 2.40
CA LEU A 597 3.65 20.48 3.48
C LEU A 597 3.62 21.61 4.51
N LYS A 598 3.85 21.27 5.79
CA LYS A 598 3.99 22.22 6.89
C LYS A 598 5.44 22.25 7.39
N GLY A 599 6.02 23.44 7.47
CA GLY A 599 7.33 23.70 8.06
C GLY A 599 7.23 24.63 9.27
N GLU A 600 8.36 24.94 9.91
CA GLU A 600 8.39 25.77 11.14
C GLU A 600 7.83 27.19 10.92
N ASN A 601 8.06 27.77 9.74
CA ASN A 601 7.64 29.14 9.38
C ASN A 601 6.70 29.19 8.16
N PHE A 602 6.15 28.06 7.73
CA PHE A 602 5.38 27.95 6.49
C PHE A 602 4.28 26.88 6.60
N ASP A 603 3.10 27.15 6.07
CA ASP A 603 2.02 26.17 5.95
C ASP A 603 1.52 26.12 4.50
N GLY A 604 1.77 24.99 3.84
CA GLY A 604 1.40 24.75 2.44
C GLY A 604 -0.10 24.78 2.21
N SER A 605 -0.91 24.56 3.25
CA SER A 605 -2.38 24.55 3.17
C SER A 605 -2.92 25.94 2.79
N ASN A 606 -2.16 27.00 3.09
CA ASN A 606 -2.49 28.38 2.68
C ASN A 606 -2.42 28.58 1.15
N PHE A 607 -1.80 27.66 0.41
CA PHE A 607 -1.60 27.76 -1.03
C PHE A 607 -2.53 26.83 -1.85
N CYS A 608 -3.44 26.10 -1.20
CA CYS A 608 -4.38 25.20 -1.87
C CYS A 608 -5.22 25.90 -2.95
N GLY A 609 -5.75 27.10 -2.69
CA GLY A 609 -6.51 27.86 -3.69
C GLY A 609 -5.67 28.21 -4.92
N LYS A 610 -4.40 28.59 -4.70
CA LYS A 610 -3.45 28.86 -5.80
C LYS A 610 -3.10 27.60 -6.58
N ALA A 611 -3.01 26.45 -5.92
CA ALA A 611 -2.78 25.16 -6.57
C ALA A 611 -3.95 24.81 -7.50
N ILE A 612 -5.19 24.92 -7.01
CA ILE A 612 -6.42 24.69 -7.81
C ILE A 612 -6.46 25.65 -9.01
N GLN A 613 -6.24 26.95 -8.80
CA GLN A 613 -6.24 27.95 -9.89
C GLN A 613 -5.22 27.65 -10.99
N LYS A 614 -4.11 26.99 -10.65
CA LYS A 614 -3.08 26.57 -11.62
C LYS A 614 -3.32 25.19 -12.23
N GLY A 615 -4.43 24.52 -11.90
CA GLY A 615 -4.86 23.27 -12.50
C GLY A 615 -4.54 22.01 -11.69
N ALA A 616 -4.28 22.12 -10.38
CA ALA A 616 -4.18 20.95 -9.52
C ALA A 616 -5.45 20.09 -9.64
N SER A 617 -5.28 18.80 -9.92
CA SER A 617 -6.39 17.86 -10.02
C SER A 617 -6.71 17.19 -8.68
N GLY A 618 -5.89 17.41 -7.65
CA GLY A 618 -6.20 16.99 -6.28
C GLY A 618 -5.35 17.73 -5.25
N LEU A 619 -5.80 17.71 -4.01
CA LEU A 619 -5.09 18.25 -2.85
C LEU A 619 -4.88 17.17 -1.80
N LEU A 620 -3.68 17.08 -1.22
CA LEU A 620 -3.36 16.28 -0.04
C LEU A 620 -2.94 17.21 1.10
N ILE A 621 -3.76 17.28 2.14
CA ILE A 621 -3.67 18.25 3.24
C ILE A 621 -3.74 17.54 4.59
N ASN A 622 -3.27 18.19 5.66
CA ASN A 622 -3.41 17.65 7.03
C ASN A 622 -4.49 18.34 7.88
N HIS A 623 -5.05 19.43 7.39
CA HIS A 623 -6.20 20.10 7.99
C HIS A 623 -6.89 20.94 6.93
N VAL A 624 -8.19 21.20 7.11
CA VAL A 624 -8.92 22.15 6.27
C VAL A 624 -8.50 23.57 6.68
N PRO A 625 -8.06 24.43 5.74
CA PRO A 625 -7.75 25.83 6.03
C PRO A 625 -8.97 26.55 6.64
N GLY A 626 -8.77 27.37 7.67
CA GLY A 626 -9.86 28.14 8.29
C GLY A 626 -10.50 29.16 7.33
N GLN A 627 -11.75 29.56 7.62
CA GLN A 627 -12.66 30.44 6.84
C GLN A 627 -12.11 31.81 6.36
N SER A 628 -10.83 32.10 6.58
CA SER A 628 -10.13 33.33 6.17
C SER A 628 -9.72 33.38 4.68
N GLN A 629 -10.14 32.42 3.83
CA GLN A 629 -10.06 32.53 2.37
C GLN A 629 -11.49 32.58 1.78
N PRO A 630 -12.04 33.77 1.49
CA PRO A 630 -13.42 33.97 1.06
C PRO A 630 -13.83 33.31 -0.28
N ASP A 631 -12.88 32.78 -1.05
CA ASP A 631 -13.10 32.31 -2.42
C ASP A 631 -12.92 30.79 -2.61
N MET A 632 -12.73 30.02 -1.53
CA MET A 632 -12.50 28.57 -1.64
C MET A 632 -13.78 27.78 -1.43
N ASP A 633 -14.53 27.59 -2.51
CA ASP A 633 -15.60 26.61 -2.56
C ASP A 633 -14.99 25.22 -2.87
N PHE A 634 -14.61 24.49 -1.82
CA PHE A 634 -14.07 23.13 -1.94
C PHE A 634 -15.06 22.11 -2.55
N HIS A 635 -16.31 22.54 -2.85
CA HIS A 635 -17.32 21.76 -3.56
C HIS A 635 -17.09 21.61 -5.07
N GLN A 636 -16.04 22.22 -5.64
CA GLN A 636 -15.66 21.98 -7.04
C GLN A 636 -14.95 20.62 -7.21
N SER A 637 -14.94 20.10 -8.44
CA SER A 637 -14.53 18.76 -8.91
C SER A 637 -13.11 18.27 -8.55
N THR A 638 -12.42 18.89 -7.60
CA THR A 638 -11.05 18.57 -7.19
C THR A 638 -11.07 17.76 -5.88
N PRO A 639 -10.66 16.47 -5.86
CA PRO A 639 -10.52 15.69 -4.63
C PRO A 639 -9.66 16.38 -3.58
N VAL A 640 -10.13 16.37 -2.34
CA VAL A 640 -9.38 16.81 -1.17
C VAL A 640 -9.17 15.63 -0.22
N LEU A 641 -7.91 15.26 -0.06
CA LEU A 641 -7.43 14.11 0.71
C LEU A 641 -6.85 14.61 2.04
N LEU A 642 -7.44 14.18 3.14
CA LEU A 642 -7.02 14.54 4.49
C LEU A 642 -6.17 13.42 5.11
N VAL A 643 -4.95 13.74 5.51
CA VAL A 643 -4.02 12.82 6.21
C VAL A 643 -3.52 13.42 7.53
N PRO A 644 -3.17 12.61 8.54
CA PRO A 644 -2.59 13.16 9.77
C PRO A 644 -1.27 13.91 9.55
N ASP A 645 -0.45 13.43 8.61
CA ASP A 645 0.87 14.00 8.30
C ASP A 645 1.18 13.90 6.80
N THR A 646 1.20 15.06 6.13
CA THR A 646 1.49 15.18 4.69
C THR A 646 2.95 14.82 4.34
N LEU A 647 3.90 15.01 5.26
CA LEU A 647 5.30 14.65 5.03
C LEU A 647 5.48 13.13 5.07
N ALA A 648 4.84 12.47 6.04
CA ALA A 648 4.81 11.01 6.10
C ALA A 648 4.16 10.43 4.83
N ALA A 649 3.03 11.00 4.41
CA ALA A 649 2.31 10.62 3.19
C ALA A 649 3.15 10.80 1.91
N LEU A 650 3.90 11.91 1.79
CA LEU A 650 4.81 12.14 0.67
C LEU A 650 5.87 11.03 0.57
N GLY A 651 6.44 10.63 1.71
CA GLY A 651 7.40 9.52 1.78
C GLY A 651 6.77 8.17 1.43
N GLN A 652 5.53 7.91 1.86
CA GLN A 652 4.81 6.68 1.51
C GLN A 652 4.57 6.56 0.00
N LEU A 653 4.14 7.66 -0.64
CA LEU A 653 3.97 7.71 -2.09
C LEU A 653 5.28 7.43 -2.83
N ALA A 654 6.37 8.09 -2.43
CA ALA A 654 7.68 7.88 -3.06
C ALA A 654 8.24 6.46 -2.85
N GLY A 655 8.09 5.90 -1.64
CA GLY A 655 8.51 4.53 -1.36
C GLY A 655 7.69 3.50 -2.13
N ASN A 656 6.41 3.77 -2.37
CA ASN A 656 5.56 2.94 -3.21
C ASN A 656 5.98 3.01 -4.69
N LEU A 657 6.29 4.21 -5.21
CA LEU A 657 6.85 4.39 -6.56
C LEU A 657 8.19 3.67 -6.72
N ARG A 658 9.07 3.73 -5.72
CA ARG A 658 10.33 3.00 -5.70
C ARG A 658 10.11 1.49 -5.89
N ARG A 659 9.10 0.92 -5.23
CA ARG A 659 8.73 -0.51 -5.35
C ARG A 659 7.97 -0.86 -6.63
N TRP A 660 7.43 0.13 -7.35
CA TRP A 660 6.82 -0.11 -8.66
C TRP A 660 7.87 -0.60 -9.68
N ASN A 661 9.07 -0.04 -9.68
CA ASN A 661 10.18 -0.54 -10.49
C ASN A 661 11.07 -1.51 -9.70
N ASN A 662 10.66 -2.77 -9.66
CA ASN A 662 11.40 -3.85 -8.99
C ASN A 662 12.76 -4.20 -9.63
N ASP A 663 13.08 -3.64 -10.80
CA ASP A 663 14.38 -3.81 -11.47
C ASP A 663 15.39 -2.71 -11.12
N LEU A 664 14.90 -1.61 -10.55
CA LEU A 664 15.74 -0.48 -10.19
C LEU A 664 16.69 -0.89 -9.05
N ARG A 665 18.00 -0.83 -9.28
CA ARG A 665 19.00 -0.95 -8.21
C ARG A 665 19.14 0.38 -7.48
N VAL A 666 19.11 0.43 -6.15
CA VAL A 666 19.42 1.66 -5.37
C VAL A 666 20.72 1.55 -4.61
N LEU A 667 21.52 2.60 -4.77
CA LEU A 667 22.73 2.87 -4.05
C LEU A 667 22.47 4.03 -3.08
N ALA A 668 22.51 3.77 -1.78
CA ALA A 668 22.30 4.78 -0.73
C ALA A 668 23.62 5.23 -0.08
N ILE A 669 23.80 6.54 0.07
CA ILE A 669 25.04 7.16 0.55
C ILE A 669 24.75 8.06 1.74
N THR A 670 25.42 7.81 2.86
CA THR A 670 25.54 8.77 3.96
C THR A 670 26.98 8.91 4.44
N GLY A 671 27.22 9.91 5.28
CA GLY A 671 28.54 10.25 5.78
C GLY A 671 28.57 11.64 6.39
N SER A 672 29.58 11.93 7.20
CA SER A 672 29.74 13.26 7.80
C SER A 672 30.28 14.23 6.75
N SER A 673 31.22 13.75 5.94
CA SER A 673 31.85 14.46 4.83
C SER A 673 31.90 13.59 3.57
N GLY A 674 31.94 14.20 2.39
CA GLY A 674 32.17 13.49 1.11
C GLY A 674 30.92 12.97 0.37
N LYS A 675 29.74 12.95 1.02
CA LYS A 675 28.46 12.43 0.46
C LYS A 675 28.22 12.76 -1.02
N THR A 676 28.05 14.04 -1.35
CA THR A 676 27.78 14.44 -2.74
C THR A 676 28.95 14.15 -3.67
N THR A 677 30.20 14.22 -3.19
CA THR A 677 31.37 13.89 -4.02
C THR A 677 31.37 12.41 -4.41
N VAL A 678 31.11 11.52 -3.45
CA VAL A 678 30.96 10.09 -3.71
C VAL A 678 29.76 9.83 -4.63
N LYS A 679 28.61 10.46 -4.39
CA LYS A 679 27.42 10.36 -5.26
C LYS A 679 27.72 10.77 -6.70
N GLU A 680 28.44 11.87 -6.92
CA GLU A 680 28.85 12.31 -8.26
C GLU A 680 29.88 11.37 -8.91
N MET A 681 30.82 10.81 -8.14
CA MET A 681 31.77 9.80 -8.62
C MET A 681 31.07 8.50 -9.02
N VAL A 682 30.15 7.99 -8.18
CA VAL A 682 29.31 6.83 -8.50
C VAL A 682 28.48 7.12 -9.75
N GLY A 683 27.87 8.31 -9.84
CA GLY A 683 27.13 8.73 -11.03
C GLY A 683 27.99 8.70 -12.29
N ALA A 684 29.22 9.23 -12.24
CA ALA A 684 30.15 9.23 -13.38
C ALA A 684 30.60 7.81 -13.78
N ILE A 685 30.71 6.88 -12.82
CA ILE A 685 30.98 5.47 -13.11
C ILE A 685 29.79 4.84 -13.84
N LEU A 686 28.60 4.96 -13.27
CA LEU A 686 27.41 4.22 -13.73
C LEU A 686 26.81 4.79 -15.02
N SER A 687 26.86 6.11 -15.23
CA SER A 687 26.28 6.75 -16.42
C SER A 687 26.98 6.39 -17.73
N GLN A 688 28.09 5.65 -17.68
CA GLN A 688 28.79 5.16 -18.87
C GLN A 688 28.03 4.02 -19.56
N SER A 689 27.36 3.17 -18.79
CA SER A 689 26.74 1.92 -19.25
C SER A 689 25.28 1.76 -18.83
N HIS A 690 24.78 2.61 -17.92
CA HIS A 690 23.42 2.53 -17.39
C HIS A 690 22.69 3.88 -17.42
N ALA A 691 21.37 3.82 -17.62
CA ALA A 691 20.50 4.95 -17.35
C ALA A 691 20.31 5.11 -15.83
N ILE A 692 20.67 6.29 -15.30
CA ILE A 692 20.70 6.52 -13.85
C ILE A 692 19.85 7.71 -13.40
N LEU A 693 19.18 7.54 -12.26
CA LEU A 693 18.64 8.62 -11.46
C LEU A 693 19.62 8.94 -10.33
N LYS A 694 19.80 10.21 -9.98
CA LYS A 694 20.58 10.58 -8.79
C LYS A 694 19.96 11.74 -8.04
N THR A 695 20.25 11.84 -6.75
CA THR A 695 19.89 13.02 -5.95
C THR A 695 20.52 14.28 -6.55
N GLU A 696 19.74 15.34 -6.72
CA GLU A 696 20.22 16.63 -7.21
C GLU A 696 20.24 17.69 -6.11
N GLY A 697 21.20 18.62 -6.19
CA GLY A 697 21.31 19.72 -5.24
C GLY A 697 21.33 19.25 -3.78
N ASN A 698 20.43 19.80 -2.97
CA ASN A 698 20.25 19.51 -1.55
C ASN A 698 19.06 18.58 -1.26
N PHE A 699 18.63 17.76 -2.25
CA PHE A 699 17.48 16.88 -2.12
C PHE A 699 17.78 15.57 -1.34
N ASN A 700 18.48 15.68 -0.23
CA ASN A 700 18.94 14.55 0.59
C ASN A 700 18.17 14.41 1.92
N ASN A 701 17.04 15.10 2.07
CA ASN A 701 16.21 15.10 3.29
C ASN A 701 14.83 14.47 3.04
N LEU A 702 13.97 14.47 4.07
CA LEU A 702 12.63 13.84 4.05
C LEU A 702 11.67 14.40 2.97
N ILE A 703 11.96 15.56 2.38
CA ILE A 703 11.19 16.14 1.27
C ILE A 703 11.90 15.87 -0.06
N GLY A 704 13.20 16.16 -0.12
CA GLY A 704 13.99 16.08 -1.34
C GLY A 704 14.17 14.67 -1.90
N LEU A 705 14.34 13.67 -1.03
CA LEU A 705 14.48 12.28 -1.47
C LEU A 705 13.20 11.79 -2.18
N PRO A 706 11.98 11.98 -1.62
CA PRO A 706 10.73 11.74 -2.35
C PRO A 706 10.66 12.44 -3.71
N LEU A 707 10.98 13.74 -3.77
CA LEU A 707 10.97 14.49 -5.03
C LEU A 707 11.97 13.96 -6.05
N THR A 708 13.10 13.40 -5.60
CA THR A 708 14.05 12.72 -6.48
C THR A 708 13.42 11.47 -7.08
N LEU A 709 12.77 10.64 -6.27
CA LEU A 709 12.13 9.39 -6.71
C LEU A 709 10.94 9.62 -7.63
N PHE A 710 10.18 10.71 -7.49
CA PHE A 710 9.10 11.06 -8.42
C PHE A 710 9.57 11.39 -9.85
N ARG A 711 10.89 11.45 -10.09
CA ARG A 711 11.49 11.60 -11.43
C ARG A 711 11.97 10.26 -12.00
N LEU A 712 11.58 9.15 -11.38
CA LEU A 712 11.82 7.83 -11.95
C LEU A 712 11.07 7.70 -13.27
N GLU A 713 11.75 7.07 -14.22
CA GLU A 713 11.28 6.83 -15.59
C GLU A 713 11.55 5.34 -15.88
N PRO A 714 10.80 4.71 -16.80
CA PRO A 714 10.94 3.28 -17.11
C PRO A 714 12.35 2.86 -17.52
N GLU A 715 13.13 3.77 -18.11
CA GLU A 715 14.49 3.49 -18.58
C GLU A 715 15.53 3.47 -17.45
N HIS A 716 15.24 4.07 -16.30
CA HIS A 716 16.20 4.12 -15.19
C HIS A 716 16.48 2.72 -14.62
N GLU A 717 17.75 2.33 -14.63
CA GLU A 717 18.23 1.03 -14.14
C GLU A 717 18.85 1.13 -12.73
N ILE A 718 19.43 2.28 -12.40
CA ILE A 718 20.08 2.50 -11.11
C ILE A 718 19.72 3.88 -10.54
N ALA A 719 19.40 3.95 -9.25
CA ALA A 719 19.20 5.21 -8.52
C ALA A 719 20.29 5.41 -7.45
N VAL A 720 20.99 6.54 -7.50
CA VAL A 720 22.07 6.90 -6.56
C VAL A 720 21.57 8.00 -5.61
N LEU A 721 21.27 7.60 -4.38
CA LEU A 721 20.53 8.41 -3.43
C LEU A 721 21.42 8.88 -2.27
N GLU A 722 21.56 10.20 -2.14
CA GLU A 722 22.23 10.82 -1.00
C GLU A 722 21.27 11.01 0.18
N MET A 723 21.69 10.66 1.39
CA MET A 723 20.89 10.77 2.61
C MET A 723 21.59 11.63 3.67
N GLY A 724 20.93 12.72 4.06
CA GLY A 724 21.31 13.64 5.12
C GLY A 724 20.36 13.58 6.32
N MET A 725 20.81 14.10 7.46
CA MET A 725 20.01 14.23 8.67
C MET A 725 20.55 15.33 9.58
N ASN A 726 19.66 15.88 10.38
CA ASN A 726 19.92 16.78 11.50
C ASN A 726 19.43 16.19 12.83
N ARG A 727 18.50 15.23 12.80
CA ARG A 727 17.89 14.61 13.99
C ARG A 727 17.88 13.08 13.88
N PRO A 728 17.85 12.34 15.00
CA PRO A 728 17.68 10.89 14.97
C PRO A 728 16.37 10.48 14.28
N GLY A 729 16.38 9.35 13.58
CA GLY A 729 15.24 8.76 12.87
C GLY A 729 15.06 9.23 11.42
N GLU A 730 15.70 10.32 11.00
CA GLU A 730 15.58 10.81 9.62
C GLU A 730 16.22 9.86 8.62
N ILE A 731 17.41 9.30 8.90
CA ILE A 731 18.03 8.31 8.01
C ILE A 731 17.21 7.04 7.99
N ALA A 732 16.70 6.57 9.14
CA ALA A 732 15.82 5.40 9.20
C ALA A 732 14.62 5.56 8.24
N ARG A 733 13.98 6.73 8.26
CA ARG A 733 12.85 7.03 7.36
C ARG A 733 13.28 7.13 5.90
N LEU A 734 14.42 7.75 5.60
CA LEU A 734 14.96 7.80 4.23
C LEU A 734 15.31 6.41 3.69
N THR A 735 15.84 5.52 4.54
CA THR A 735 16.15 4.13 4.20
C THR A 735 14.87 3.34 3.92
N GLU A 736 13.82 3.52 4.72
CA GLU A 736 12.52 2.90 4.48
C GLU A 736 11.90 3.33 3.13
N ILE A 737 12.04 4.60 2.76
CA ILE A 737 11.56 5.13 1.47
C ILE A 737 12.40 4.61 0.31
N ALA A 738 13.74 4.65 0.45
CA ALA A 738 14.67 4.31 -0.62
C ALA A 738 14.81 2.81 -0.86
N ASP A 739 14.67 1.99 0.18
CA ASP A 739 14.81 0.53 0.13
C ASP A 739 16.08 0.08 -0.65
N PRO A 740 17.29 0.37 -0.13
CA PRO A 740 18.52 0.29 -0.90
C PRO A 740 19.10 -1.13 -1.01
N ASP A 741 19.67 -1.41 -2.18
CA ASP A 741 20.35 -2.67 -2.51
C ASP A 741 21.83 -2.62 -2.12
N VAL A 742 22.46 -1.44 -2.22
CA VAL A 742 23.84 -1.20 -1.79
C VAL A 742 23.88 0.06 -0.93
N ALA A 743 24.46 -0.03 0.26
CA ALA A 743 24.53 1.09 1.20
C ALA A 743 25.97 1.42 1.60
N CYS A 744 26.28 2.71 1.76
CA CYS A 744 27.60 3.17 2.18
C CYS A 744 27.50 4.23 3.29
N ILE A 745 28.22 4.00 4.39
CA ILE A 745 28.59 5.04 5.34
C ILE A 745 30.05 5.40 5.05
N ILE A 746 30.28 6.60 4.48
CA ILE A 746 31.62 7.01 4.04
C ILE A 746 32.55 7.22 5.24
N ASN A 747 32.05 7.90 6.28
CA ASN A 747 32.78 8.25 7.51
C ASN A 747 31.84 8.74 8.62
N VAL A 748 32.29 8.63 9.87
CA VAL A 748 31.67 9.21 11.06
C VAL A 748 32.63 10.22 11.70
N GLN A 749 32.24 11.49 11.71
CA GLN A 749 33.03 12.62 12.19
C GLN A 749 32.11 13.61 12.90
N GLU A 750 32.68 14.54 13.66
CA GLU A 750 31.91 15.59 14.35
C GLU A 750 31.18 16.50 13.34
N ALA A 751 29.86 16.33 13.24
CA ALA A 751 28.96 17.13 12.41
C ALA A 751 27.53 17.01 12.99
N HIS A 752 26.70 18.05 12.85
CA HIS A 752 25.31 18.05 13.34
C HIS A 752 25.17 17.74 14.85
N LEU A 753 26.20 18.05 15.65
CA LEU A 753 26.24 17.72 17.08
C LEU A 753 25.13 18.41 17.87
N GLU A 754 24.68 19.58 17.41
CA GLU A 754 23.56 20.30 18.03
C GLU A 754 22.26 19.47 18.06
N GLY A 755 21.97 18.71 17.00
CA GLY A 755 20.77 17.87 16.93
C GLY A 755 20.98 16.42 17.41
N LEU A 756 22.22 15.97 17.53
CA LEU A 756 22.57 14.56 17.79
C LEU A 756 23.32 14.33 19.10
N GLY A 757 23.73 15.40 19.78
CA GLY A 757 24.45 15.39 21.05
C GLY A 757 25.96 15.24 20.88
N ASP A 758 26.41 14.08 20.40
CA ASP A 758 27.83 13.73 20.32
C ASP A 758 28.18 12.91 19.07
N ILE A 759 29.47 12.61 18.86
CA ILE A 759 29.93 11.79 17.73
C ILE A 759 29.28 10.40 17.72
N TRP A 760 28.94 9.83 18.88
CA TRP A 760 28.22 8.57 18.97
C TRP A 760 26.75 8.71 18.58
N GLY A 761 26.13 9.86 18.80
CA GLY A 761 24.83 10.23 18.25
C GLY A 761 24.86 10.30 16.74
N VAL A 762 25.92 10.90 16.17
CA VAL A 762 26.18 10.87 14.72
C VAL A 762 26.33 9.43 14.21
N ALA A 763 27.10 8.59 14.93
CA ALA A 763 27.29 7.18 14.59
C ALA A 763 25.97 6.41 14.60
N ARG A 764 25.18 6.53 15.69
CA ARG A 764 23.87 5.88 15.84
C ARG A 764 22.91 6.28 14.72
N ALA A 765 22.81 7.58 14.43
CA ALA A 765 21.90 8.06 13.40
C ALA A 765 22.35 7.65 11.99
N LYS A 766 23.65 7.57 11.69
CA LYS A 766 24.12 6.99 10.42
C LYS A 766 23.92 5.49 10.33
N ASN A 767 24.04 4.78 11.45
CA ASN A 767 23.79 3.34 11.52
C ASN A 767 22.32 2.99 11.22
N GLU A 768 21.39 3.94 11.31
CA GLU A 768 20.00 3.76 10.86
C GLU A 768 19.94 3.27 9.40
N LEU A 769 20.90 3.68 8.56
CA LEU A 769 21.00 3.19 7.18
C LEU A 769 21.27 1.68 7.15
N PHE A 770 22.25 1.21 7.91
CA PHE A 770 22.60 -0.22 7.95
C PHE A 770 21.54 -1.05 8.67
N ALA A 771 20.93 -0.51 9.73
CA ALA A 771 19.89 -1.17 10.50
C ALA A 771 18.60 -1.38 9.69
N GLY A 772 18.31 -0.53 8.71
CA GLY A 772 17.14 -0.61 7.84
C GLY A 772 17.30 -1.49 6.60
N LEU A 773 18.45 -2.14 6.40
CA LEU A 773 18.72 -2.95 5.20
C LEU A 773 18.06 -4.33 5.25
N LYS A 774 17.74 -4.84 4.06
CA LYS A 774 17.35 -6.24 3.86
C LYS A 774 18.57 -7.17 4.03
N PRO A 775 18.37 -8.48 4.30
CA PRO A 775 19.47 -9.44 4.41
C PRO A 775 20.34 -9.55 3.15
N GLU A 776 19.71 -9.43 1.99
CA GLU A 776 20.31 -9.52 0.66
C GLU A 776 21.00 -8.22 0.17
N SER A 777 20.82 -7.10 0.88
CA SER A 777 21.54 -5.86 0.58
C SER A 777 23.05 -6.01 0.83
N LYS A 778 23.87 -5.22 0.13
CA LYS A 778 25.32 -5.15 0.33
C LYS A 778 25.71 -3.86 1.05
N VAL A 779 26.80 -3.91 1.81
CA VAL A 779 27.33 -2.75 2.54
C VAL A 779 28.77 -2.44 2.16
N ALA A 780 29.02 -1.20 1.72
CA ALA A 780 30.36 -0.67 1.51
C ALA A 780 30.88 -0.07 2.82
N VAL A 781 31.95 -0.66 3.37
CA VAL A 781 32.45 -0.39 4.73
C VAL A 781 33.84 0.24 4.67
N ASN A 782 33.99 1.44 5.22
CA ASN A 782 35.29 2.10 5.32
C ASN A 782 36.14 1.49 6.44
N LEU A 783 37.24 0.80 6.11
CA LEU A 783 38.17 0.25 7.09
C LEU A 783 39.13 1.29 7.68
N ASP A 784 39.27 2.45 7.04
CA ASP A 784 40.09 3.54 7.56
C ASP A 784 39.35 4.32 8.69
N ASP A 785 38.07 4.03 8.94
CA ASP A 785 37.24 4.65 9.97
C ASP A 785 36.78 3.60 11.00
N GLU A 786 37.38 3.63 12.19
CA GLU A 786 37.12 2.65 13.25
C GLU A 786 35.66 2.60 13.68
N ILE A 787 34.96 3.75 13.69
CA ILE A 787 33.54 3.81 14.06
C ILE A 787 32.72 3.08 12.99
N VAL A 788 32.92 3.39 11.71
CA VAL A 788 32.20 2.72 10.60
C VAL A 788 32.47 1.21 10.61
N SER A 789 33.73 0.80 10.80
CA SER A 789 34.10 -0.61 10.90
C SER A 789 33.39 -1.31 12.06
N SER A 790 33.31 -0.66 13.23
CA SER A 790 32.62 -1.19 14.41
C SER A 790 31.11 -1.35 14.20
N LEU A 791 30.46 -0.39 13.52
CA LEU A 791 29.03 -0.45 13.19
C LEU A 791 28.73 -1.62 12.25
N ALA A 792 29.64 -1.91 11.32
CA ALA A 792 29.45 -2.98 10.34
C ALA A 792 29.73 -4.39 10.89
N ALA A 793 30.43 -4.54 12.01
CA ALA A 793 30.91 -5.82 12.52
C ALA A 793 29.78 -6.85 12.77
N ALA A 794 28.63 -6.38 13.26
CA ALA A 794 27.48 -7.23 13.60
C ALA A 794 26.51 -7.50 12.43
N LEU A 795 26.75 -6.93 11.24
CA LEU A 795 25.86 -7.07 10.09
C LEU A 795 25.97 -8.45 9.45
N GLY A 796 24.83 -9.04 9.07
CA GLY A 796 24.75 -10.32 8.33
C GLY A 796 24.95 -10.18 6.82
N GLN A 797 24.83 -8.95 6.31
CA GLN A 797 24.97 -8.58 4.90
C GLN A 797 26.39 -8.82 4.36
N GLU A 798 26.50 -8.97 3.03
CA GLU A 798 27.78 -8.99 2.31
C GLU A 798 28.50 -7.64 2.48
N LYS A 799 29.75 -7.69 2.94
CA LYS A 799 30.57 -6.50 3.23
C LYS A 799 31.63 -6.29 2.15
N ILE A 800 31.64 -5.11 1.57
CA ILE A 800 32.64 -4.66 0.60
C ILE A 800 33.53 -3.64 1.30
N PHE A 801 34.64 -4.13 1.84
CA PHE A 801 35.59 -3.30 2.56
C PHE A 801 36.36 -2.39 1.61
N PHE A 802 36.44 -1.10 1.93
CA PHE A 802 37.23 -0.13 1.21
C PHE A 802 38.11 0.71 2.14
N GLY A 803 39.20 1.26 1.60
CA GLY A 803 40.13 2.11 2.35
C GLY A 803 41.57 1.98 1.88
N CYS A 804 42.49 2.66 2.53
CA CYS A 804 43.93 2.46 2.35
C CYS A 804 44.44 1.26 3.17
N HIS A 805 43.60 0.68 4.03
CA HIS A 805 43.91 -0.53 4.79
C HIS A 805 44.32 -1.71 3.87
N PRO A 806 45.38 -2.48 4.21
CA PRO A 806 45.83 -3.61 3.40
C PRO A 806 44.76 -4.68 3.14
N ASP A 807 43.88 -4.92 4.12
CA ASP A 807 42.84 -5.95 4.04
C ASP A 807 41.55 -5.49 3.33
N ALA A 808 41.48 -4.22 2.89
CA ALA A 808 40.32 -3.75 2.14
C ALA A 808 40.30 -4.36 0.73
N LEU A 809 39.14 -4.90 0.32
CA LEU A 809 38.93 -5.44 -1.02
C LEU A 809 39.13 -4.36 -2.09
N VAL A 810 38.60 -3.16 -1.83
CA VAL A 810 38.73 -1.97 -2.68
C VAL A 810 39.70 -0.98 -2.04
N ARG A 811 40.93 -0.93 -2.52
CA ARG A 811 41.99 -0.14 -1.85
C ARG A 811 42.85 0.68 -2.79
N ALA A 812 43.49 1.72 -2.25
CA ALA A 812 44.46 2.54 -2.97
C ALA A 812 45.88 2.33 -2.45
N THR A 813 46.85 2.20 -3.36
CA THR A 813 48.28 2.33 -3.05
C THR A 813 48.94 3.34 -3.99
N ASN A 814 50.23 3.67 -3.77
CA ASN A 814 50.99 4.59 -4.62
C ASN A 814 50.31 5.96 -4.82
N ILE A 815 49.73 6.52 -3.75
CA ILE A 815 48.99 7.78 -3.80
C ILE A 815 49.94 8.96 -4.00
N GLN A 816 49.72 9.73 -5.06
CA GLN A 816 50.55 10.86 -5.47
C GLN A 816 49.67 12.07 -5.82
N SER A 817 50.08 13.26 -5.39
CA SER A 817 49.48 14.51 -5.83
C SER A 817 50.02 14.89 -7.21
N LEU A 818 49.13 15.27 -8.13
CA LEU A 818 49.47 15.85 -9.43
C LEU A 818 49.41 17.39 -9.40
N GLY A 819 49.42 17.98 -8.20
CA GLY A 819 49.15 19.40 -7.99
C GLY A 819 47.70 19.71 -8.36
N GLU A 820 47.50 20.73 -9.19
CA GLU A 820 46.18 21.20 -9.61
C GLU A 820 45.46 20.24 -10.57
N ASN A 821 46.20 19.30 -11.15
CA ASN A 821 45.65 18.31 -12.08
C ASN A 821 44.97 17.13 -11.37
N GLY A 822 44.96 17.08 -10.04
CA GLY A 822 44.27 16.07 -9.25
C GLY A 822 45.19 15.09 -8.52
N MET A 823 44.73 13.85 -8.36
CA MET A 823 45.40 12.78 -7.62
C MET A 823 45.59 11.55 -8.49
N LYS A 824 46.71 10.84 -8.30
CA LYS A 824 47.04 9.59 -8.99
C LYS A 824 47.28 8.47 -7.97
N PHE A 825 46.75 7.28 -8.23
CA PHE A 825 46.92 6.13 -7.35
C PHE A 825 46.71 4.80 -8.10
N SER A 826 47.15 3.71 -7.49
CA SER A 826 46.83 2.34 -7.92
C SER A 826 45.55 1.88 -7.20
N LEU A 827 44.46 1.71 -7.94
CA LEU A 827 43.22 1.12 -7.44
C LEU A 827 43.32 -0.40 -7.52
N HIS A 828 43.02 -1.07 -6.41
CA HIS A 828 42.93 -2.52 -6.32
C HIS A 828 41.49 -2.93 -6.04
N ILE A 829 40.98 -3.93 -6.75
CA ILE A 829 39.73 -4.64 -6.42
C ILE A 829 40.06 -6.13 -6.41
N GLY A 830 40.19 -6.71 -5.21
CA GLY A 830 40.68 -8.07 -5.07
C GLY A 830 42.11 -8.22 -5.61
N THR A 831 42.29 -9.08 -6.62
CA THR A 831 43.58 -9.32 -7.28
C THR A 831 43.85 -8.40 -8.46
N GLU A 832 42.85 -7.65 -8.92
CA GLU A 832 42.98 -6.76 -10.06
C GLU A 832 43.51 -5.39 -9.63
N THR A 833 44.42 -4.83 -10.44
CA THR A 833 44.96 -3.48 -10.22
C THR A 833 44.83 -2.65 -11.48
N ARG A 834 44.44 -1.38 -11.33
CA ARG A 834 44.48 -0.36 -12.38
C ARG A 834 45.08 0.94 -11.85
N GLN A 835 45.73 1.69 -12.72
CA GLN A 835 46.21 3.02 -12.38
C GLN A 835 45.11 4.04 -12.67
N VAL A 836 44.75 4.84 -11.68
CA VAL A 836 43.67 5.83 -11.76
C VAL A 836 44.26 7.22 -11.55
N ALA A 837 43.79 8.18 -12.34
CA ALA A 837 44.00 9.60 -12.11
C ALA A 837 42.63 10.28 -12.04
N ILE A 838 42.35 10.94 -10.92
CA ILE A 838 41.12 11.71 -10.70
C ILE A 838 41.44 13.20 -10.71
N GLN A 839 40.50 14.03 -11.13
CA GLN A 839 40.67 15.50 -11.05
C GLN A 839 40.38 16.07 -9.65
N GLY A 840 39.85 15.26 -8.73
CA GLY A 840 39.62 15.65 -7.34
C GLY A 840 40.94 15.88 -6.60
N LEU A 841 41.02 16.98 -5.84
CA LEU A 841 42.23 17.37 -5.10
C LEU A 841 42.27 16.78 -3.69
N GLY A 842 43.47 16.49 -3.20
CA GLY A 842 43.71 16.03 -1.84
C GLY A 842 43.39 14.55 -1.59
N LYS A 843 44.07 13.95 -0.60
CA LYS A 843 43.97 12.52 -0.28
C LYS A 843 42.55 12.06 0.10
N HIS A 844 41.75 12.94 0.70
CA HIS A 844 40.36 12.65 1.03
C HIS A 844 39.51 12.30 -0.22
N ASN A 845 39.84 12.83 -1.40
CA ASN A 845 39.18 12.46 -2.65
C ASN A 845 39.61 11.09 -3.20
N VAL A 846 40.77 10.57 -2.78
CA VAL A 846 41.14 9.17 -3.04
C VAL A 846 40.23 8.26 -2.21
N THR A 847 40.02 8.54 -0.92
CA THR A 847 39.08 7.78 -0.07
C THR A 847 37.65 7.85 -0.61
N ASN A 848 37.19 9.03 -1.06
CA ASN A 848 35.88 9.15 -1.73
C ASN A 848 35.80 8.29 -3.01
N SER A 849 36.88 8.22 -3.78
CA SER A 849 36.95 7.36 -4.97
C SER A 849 36.87 5.88 -4.62
N LEU A 850 37.48 5.46 -3.51
CA LEU A 850 37.38 4.08 -3.02
C LEU A 850 35.97 3.74 -2.55
N ALA A 851 35.28 4.67 -1.86
CA ALA A 851 33.87 4.50 -1.52
C ALA A 851 33.00 4.33 -2.78
N ALA A 852 33.21 5.19 -3.80
CA ALA A 852 32.48 5.10 -5.06
C ALA A 852 32.76 3.79 -5.81
N ALA A 853 34.03 3.36 -5.86
CA ALA A 853 34.44 2.09 -6.47
C ALA A 853 33.82 0.88 -5.74
N ALA A 854 33.76 0.89 -4.41
CA ALA A 854 33.16 -0.17 -3.62
C ALA A 854 31.65 -0.29 -3.85
N MET A 855 30.94 0.83 -3.94
CA MET A 855 29.52 0.82 -4.27
C MET A 855 29.25 0.33 -5.69
N ALA A 856 30.03 0.81 -6.67
CA ALA A 856 29.91 0.38 -8.06
C ALA A 856 30.21 -1.12 -8.22
N HIS A 857 31.28 -1.60 -7.58
CA HIS A 857 31.62 -3.02 -7.54
C HIS A 857 30.50 -3.86 -6.90
N GLY A 858 29.93 -3.39 -5.79
CA GLY A 858 28.79 -4.04 -5.14
C GLY A 858 27.55 -4.14 -6.02
N SER A 859 27.38 -3.18 -6.94
CA SER A 859 26.32 -3.21 -7.96
C SER A 859 26.65 -4.04 -9.21
N GLY A 860 27.82 -4.67 -9.28
CA GLY A 860 28.24 -5.55 -10.38
C GLY A 860 29.09 -4.89 -11.47
N ILE A 861 29.63 -3.71 -11.24
CA ILE A 861 30.45 -2.99 -12.23
C ILE A 861 31.92 -3.45 -12.16
N CYS A 862 32.54 -3.64 -13.32
CA CYS A 862 33.93 -4.11 -13.42
C CYS A 862 34.95 -2.98 -13.15
N ILE A 863 36.19 -3.36 -12.81
CA ILE A 863 37.26 -2.40 -12.45
C ILE A 863 37.61 -1.44 -13.60
N ASP A 864 37.47 -1.86 -14.85
CA ASP A 864 37.80 -1.04 -16.02
C ASP A 864 36.77 0.10 -16.20
N GLU A 865 35.48 -0.18 -16.05
CA GLU A 865 34.42 0.83 -16.04
C GLU A 865 34.55 1.78 -14.85
N ILE A 866 34.86 1.24 -13.66
CA ILE A 866 35.14 2.04 -12.45
C ILE A 866 36.30 3.01 -12.70
N THR A 867 37.40 2.51 -13.26
CA THR A 867 38.59 3.32 -13.54
C THR A 867 38.30 4.44 -14.53
N SER A 868 37.61 4.11 -15.63
CA SER A 868 37.19 5.09 -16.64
C SER A 868 36.27 6.17 -16.05
N GLY A 869 35.29 5.75 -15.25
CA GLY A 869 34.33 6.66 -14.62
C GLY A 869 34.96 7.62 -13.61
N LEU A 870 35.87 7.12 -12.78
CA LEU A 870 36.64 7.95 -11.85
C LEU A 870 37.54 8.96 -12.58
N ALA A 871 38.12 8.60 -13.73
CA ALA A 871 38.88 9.52 -14.56
C ALA A 871 37.99 10.57 -15.26
N ALA A 872 36.75 10.21 -15.60
CA ALA A 872 35.75 11.10 -16.19
C ALA A 872 35.12 12.07 -15.17
N PHE A 873 35.16 11.74 -13.87
CA PHE A 873 34.63 12.60 -12.81
C PHE A 873 35.20 14.03 -12.85
N ARG A 874 34.33 15.01 -12.61
CA ARG A 874 34.68 16.43 -12.47
C ARG A 874 34.18 16.95 -11.13
N PRO A 875 35.03 17.62 -10.32
CA PRO A 875 34.59 18.24 -9.07
C PRO A 875 33.42 19.20 -9.31
N HIS A 876 32.41 19.12 -8.45
CA HIS A 876 31.26 20.03 -8.46
C HIS A 876 31.67 21.44 -8.00
N ASP A 877 30.89 22.46 -8.38
CA ASP A 877 31.19 23.86 -8.02
C ASP A 877 31.33 24.04 -6.49
N LYS A 878 32.29 24.88 -6.07
CA LYS A 878 32.61 25.19 -4.66
C LYS A 878 33.12 24.01 -3.79
N ARG A 879 33.62 22.92 -4.40
CA ARG A 879 34.21 21.77 -3.68
C ARG A 879 35.66 21.54 -4.07
N ALA A 880 36.56 22.29 -3.43
CA ALA A 880 37.99 22.28 -3.72
C ALA A 880 38.29 22.58 -5.20
N ARG A 881 37.60 23.57 -5.77
CA ARG A 881 37.86 24.06 -7.12
C ARG A 881 39.00 25.07 -7.08
N VAL A 882 39.92 24.99 -8.04
CA VAL A 882 40.97 26.01 -8.19
C VAL A 882 40.48 27.11 -9.12
N GLU A 883 40.56 28.35 -8.64
CA GLU A 883 40.25 29.58 -9.37
C GLU A 883 41.48 30.50 -9.36
N GLU A 884 41.54 31.46 -10.28
CA GLU A 884 42.61 32.44 -10.35
C GLU A 884 42.03 33.84 -10.30
N LEU A 885 42.48 34.63 -9.32
CA LEU A 885 42.07 36.03 -9.18
C LEU A 885 42.77 36.92 -10.23
N PRO A 886 42.23 38.12 -10.54
CA PRO A 886 42.89 39.07 -11.45
C PRO A 886 44.32 39.45 -11.04
N SER A 887 44.69 39.30 -9.77
CA SER A 887 46.05 39.51 -9.26
C SER A 887 47.02 38.36 -9.58
N GLY A 888 46.55 37.27 -10.21
CA GLY A 888 47.32 36.05 -10.43
C GLY A 888 47.47 35.18 -9.18
N VAL A 889 46.71 35.44 -8.11
CA VAL A 889 46.66 34.62 -6.89
C VAL A 889 45.74 33.43 -7.14
N ARG A 890 46.17 32.24 -6.72
CA ARG A 890 45.41 30.98 -6.82
C ARG A 890 44.44 30.85 -5.64
N VAL A 891 43.23 30.39 -5.89
CA VAL A 891 42.20 30.21 -4.86
C VAL A 891 41.73 28.77 -4.85
N LEU A 892 41.82 28.11 -3.70
CA LEU A 892 41.13 26.86 -3.42
C LEU A 892 39.74 27.17 -2.83
N ASN A 893 38.73 27.14 -3.68
CA ASN A 893 37.33 27.40 -3.32
C ASN A 893 36.67 26.11 -2.80
N ASP A 894 36.47 26.04 -1.48
CA ASP A 894 35.79 24.93 -0.79
C ASP A 894 34.66 25.44 0.12
N CYS A 895 33.88 26.41 -0.38
CA CYS A 895 32.85 27.14 0.34
C CYS A 895 31.52 26.38 0.55
N TYR A 896 31.42 25.10 0.18
CA TYR A 896 30.12 24.40 0.21
C TYR A 896 29.60 24.16 1.63
N ASN A 897 30.39 23.51 2.48
CA ASN A 897 30.07 23.31 3.90
C ASN A 897 31.34 23.03 4.72
N ALA A 898 31.25 23.13 6.03
CA ALA A 898 32.38 22.92 6.93
C ALA A 898 32.01 22.16 8.20
N ASN A 899 32.97 21.36 8.64
CA ASN A 899 33.08 20.69 9.92
C ASN A 899 34.59 20.52 10.21
N PRO A 900 35.01 20.10 11.42
CA PRO A 900 36.43 20.07 11.79
C PRO A 900 37.29 19.24 10.84
N ALA A 901 36.83 18.04 10.48
CA ALA A 901 37.57 17.12 9.62
C ALA A 901 37.70 17.64 8.17
N SER A 902 36.64 18.20 7.59
CA SER A 902 36.67 18.78 6.25
C SER A 902 37.53 20.05 6.20
N MET A 903 37.54 20.87 7.25
CA MET A 903 38.43 22.03 7.38
C MET A 903 39.90 21.59 7.36
N LEU A 904 40.26 20.59 8.16
CA LEU A 904 41.62 20.04 8.17
C LEU A 904 42.00 19.41 6.82
N ALA A 905 41.09 18.70 6.16
CA ALA A 905 41.33 18.13 4.84
C ALA A 905 41.63 19.22 3.79
N ALA A 906 40.91 20.35 3.84
CA ALA A 906 41.13 21.49 2.96
C ALA A 906 42.47 22.19 3.24
N LEU A 907 42.85 22.36 4.52
CA LEU A 907 44.15 22.93 4.90
C LEU A 907 45.32 22.04 4.45
N ASN A 908 45.23 20.71 4.62
CA ASN A 908 46.25 19.79 4.13
C ASN A 908 46.35 19.82 2.60
N THR A 909 45.21 19.93 1.90
CA THR A 909 45.20 20.07 0.44
C THR A 909 45.88 21.37 0.00
N LEU A 910 45.64 22.47 0.71
CA LEU A 910 46.33 23.75 0.49
C LEU A 910 47.85 23.63 0.68
N VAL A 911 48.30 22.92 1.72
CA VAL A 911 49.73 22.67 1.97
C VAL A 911 50.38 21.89 0.83
N ASP A 912 49.72 20.82 0.36
CA ASP A 912 50.18 20.01 -0.77
C ASP A 912 50.29 20.85 -2.07
N LEU A 913 49.39 21.80 -2.28
CA LEU A 913 49.36 22.67 -3.46
C LEU A 913 50.37 23.81 -3.40
N LYS A 914 50.47 24.52 -2.25
CA LYS A 914 51.30 25.71 -2.13
C LYS A 914 52.79 25.40 -2.28
N LYS A 915 53.23 24.20 -1.89
CA LYS A 915 54.65 23.81 -1.84
C LYS A 915 55.46 24.88 -1.08
N ASN A 916 56.30 25.65 -1.78
CA ASN A 916 57.14 26.71 -1.20
C ASN A 916 56.53 28.12 -1.34
N ARG A 917 55.30 28.26 -1.87
CA ARG A 917 54.56 29.52 -1.98
C ARG A 917 53.88 29.89 -0.66
N ARG A 918 53.51 31.17 -0.52
CA ARG A 918 52.75 31.62 0.64
C ARG A 918 51.27 31.25 0.50
N ALA A 919 50.59 31.10 1.63
CA ALA A 919 49.16 30.85 1.64
C ALA A 919 48.41 31.61 2.75
N VAL A 920 47.16 31.95 2.45
CA VAL A 920 46.20 32.52 3.40
C VAL A 920 45.03 31.54 3.60
N ALA A 921 44.77 31.16 4.84
CA ALA A 921 43.55 30.45 5.21
C ALA A 921 42.43 31.47 5.50
N VAL A 922 41.40 31.49 4.66
CA VAL A 922 40.20 32.34 4.80
C VAL A 922 39.05 31.47 5.29
N LEU A 923 38.80 31.50 6.61
CA LEU A 923 37.95 30.54 7.29
C LEU A 923 36.72 31.22 7.92
N GLY A 924 35.54 30.72 7.59
CA GLY A 924 34.28 31.05 8.25
C GLY A 924 33.92 30.05 9.35
N ASP A 925 32.96 30.43 10.21
CA ASP A 925 32.47 29.55 11.27
C ASP A 925 31.97 28.18 10.75
N MET A 926 32.20 27.15 11.56
CA MET A 926 31.59 25.82 11.51
C MET A 926 30.32 25.82 12.35
N LEU A 927 29.15 25.77 11.70
CA LEU A 927 27.84 25.76 12.35
C LEU A 927 27.44 24.34 12.83
N GLU A 928 26.40 24.25 13.66
CA GLU A 928 25.79 23.00 14.14
C GLU A 928 26.68 22.11 15.04
N LEU A 929 27.72 22.69 15.66
CA LEU A 929 28.63 21.96 16.58
C LEU A 929 28.18 21.99 18.05
N GLY A 930 27.12 22.74 18.38
CA GLY A 930 26.62 22.85 19.75
C GLY A 930 27.69 23.26 20.76
N ILE A 931 27.81 22.53 21.88
CA ILE A 931 28.79 22.81 22.94
C ILE A 931 30.26 22.64 22.50
N LYS A 932 30.52 21.98 21.37
CA LYS A 932 31.87 21.78 20.82
C LYS A 932 32.35 22.92 19.93
N THR A 933 31.51 23.94 19.72
CA THR A 933 31.82 25.06 18.82
C THR A 933 33.16 25.73 19.17
N ASP A 934 33.35 26.17 20.42
CA ASP A 934 34.56 26.91 20.80
C ASP A 934 35.84 26.05 20.72
N GLU A 935 35.75 24.79 21.16
CA GLU A 935 36.85 23.82 21.13
C GLU A 935 37.32 23.56 19.69
N ALA A 936 36.38 23.31 18.78
CA ALA A 936 36.67 23.02 17.38
C ALA A 936 37.33 24.20 16.66
N HIS A 937 36.85 25.44 16.88
CA HIS A 937 37.44 26.63 16.28
C HIS A 937 38.81 26.96 16.87
N THR A 938 38.99 26.73 18.17
CA THR A 938 40.31 26.85 18.83
C THR A 938 41.30 25.86 18.23
N ALA A 939 40.91 24.60 18.05
CA ALA A 939 41.74 23.58 17.41
C ALA A 939 42.09 23.94 15.96
N LEU A 940 41.13 24.50 15.22
CA LEU A 940 41.34 24.91 13.83
C LEU A 940 42.39 26.03 13.70
N GLY A 941 42.32 27.07 14.52
CA GLY A 941 43.33 28.14 14.51
C GLY A 941 44.74 27.63 14.85
N THR A 942 44.83 26.70 15.82
CA THR A 942 46.10 26.02 16.14
C THR A 942 46.62 25.21 14.95
N ALA A 943 45.73 24.52 14.23
CA ALA A 943 46.10 23.71 13.07
C ALA A 943 46.66 24.54 11.92
N VAL A 944 46.09 25.72 11.65
CA VAL A 944 46.59 26.64 10.60
C VAL A 944 48.07 26.96 10.82
N GLN A 945 48.45 27.30 12.05
CA GLN A 945 49.85 27.58 12.41
C GLN A 945 50.73 26.33 12.34
N ARG A 946 50.27 25.20 12.88
CA ARG A 946 51.04 23.93 12.85
C ARG A 946 51.32 23.43 11.44
N LEU A 947 50.42 23.70 10.51
CA LEU A 947 50.55 23.33 9.09
C LEU A 947 51.43 24.32 8.29
N GLY A 948 51.96 25.37 8.93
CA GLY A 948 52.85 26.33 8.29
C GLY A 948 52.17 27.20 7.23
N ILE A 949 50.90 27.56 7.46
CA ILE A 949 50.16 28.51 6.62
C ILE A 949 50.49 29.93 7.09
N ASP A 950 50.81 30.81 6.14
CA ASP A 950 51.46 32.08 6.39
C ASP A 950 50.52 33.12 7.02
N PHE A 951 49.22 33.09 6.68
CA PHE A 951 48.22 34.04 7.18
C PHE A 951 46.87 33.36 7.49
N LEU A 952 46.14 33.91 8.46
CA LEU A 952 44.78 33.51 8.83
C LEU A 952 43.82 34.72 8.77
N ALA A 953 42.79 34.63 7.93
CA ALA A 953 41.63 35.51 7.93
C ALA A 953 40.39 34.75 8.42
N ALA A 954 39.91 35.07 9.61
CA ALA A 954 38.76 34.40 10.20
C ALA A 954 37.50 35.28 10.16
N PHE A 955 36.34 34.71 9.81
CA PHE A 955 35.07 35.44 9.70
C PHE A 955 33.92 34.75 10.46
N GLY A 956 33.21 35.52 11.26
CA GLY A 956 32.05 35.04 12.04
C GLY A 956 32.24 35.22 13.54
N ASN A 957 31.30 34.68 14.31
CA ASN A 957 31.26 34.79 15.76
C ASN A 957 32.45 34.08 16.43
N GLN A 958 33.04 33.09 15.75
CA GLN A 958 34.15 32.30 16.26
C GLN A 958 35.52 32.75 15.70
N ALA A 959 35.55 33.87 14.98
CA ALA A 959 36.77 34.42 14.40
C ALA A 959 37.85 34.72 15.44
N GLU A 960 37.46 35.26 16.60
CA GLU A 960 38.39 35.61 17.67
C GLU A 960 39.01 34.37 18.33
N ASN A 961 38.24 33.29 18.49
CA ASN A 961 38.73 32.01 19.02
C ASN A 961 39.79 31.40 18.10
N MET A 962 39.55 31.38 16.77
CA MET A 962 40.53 30.91 15.78
C MET A 962 41.80 31.77 15.77
N VAL A 963 41.67 33.09 15.81
CA VAL A 963 42.82 34.01 15.73
C VAL A 963 43.67 33.93 17.00
N THR A 964 43.03 33.90 18.16
CA THR A 964 43.72 33.81 19.46
C THR A 964 44.48 32.50 19.57
N SER A 965 43.89 31.38 19.15
CA SER A 965 44.55 30.08 19.21
C SER A 965 45.72 29.97 18.22
N ALA A 966 45.59 30.53 17.01
CA ALA A 966 46.70 30.58 16.04
C ALA A 966 47.89 31.38 16.58
N ARG A 967 47.64 32.53 17.22
CA ARG A 967 48.67 33.36 17.86
C ARG A 967 49.34 32.65 19.03
N ASN A 968 48.55 32.00 19.89
CA ASN A 968 49.07 31.20 21.00
C ASN A 968 49.92 30.01 20.51
N ALA A 969 49.62 29.49 19.32
CA ALA A 969 50.42 28.46 18.66
C ALA A 969 51.70 29.01 17.96
N GLY A 970 51.94 30.33 18.01
CA GLY A 970 53.15 30.97 17.50
C GLY A 970 52.98 31.75 16.19
N MET A 971 51.76 31.97 15.71
CA MET A 971 51.52 32.82 14.53
C MET A 971 51.74 34.30 14.86
N ASP A 972 52.41 35.05 13.97
CA ASP A 972 52.59 36.50 14.11
C ASP A 972 51.22 37.20 14.28
N PRO A 973 51.03 38.06 15.31
CA PRO A 973 49.80 38.83 15.49
C PRO A 973 49.34 39.60 14.26
N ALA A 974 50.26 40.07 13.41
CA ALA A 974 49.96 40.76 12.15
C ALA A 974 49.49 39.81 11.03
N ALA A 975 49.76 38.51 11.16
CA ALA A 975 49.41 37.47 10.19
C ALA A 975 48.05 36.79 10.45
N ALA A 976 47.49 36.93 11.66
CA ALA A 976 46.17 36.40 12.02
C ALA A 976 45.19 37.53 12.36
N LYS A 977 44.06 37.62 11.64
CA LYS A 977 43.03 38.66 11.86
C LYS A 977 41.61 38.12 11.74
N GLY A 978 40.75 38.55 12.66
CA GLY A 978 39.31 38.26 12.68
C GLY A 978 38.50 39.41 12.08
N PHE A 979 37.36 39.08 11.47
CA PHE A 979 36.50 40.03 10.77
C PHE A 979 35.03 39.77 11.04
N ASN A 980 34.27 40.87 11.21
CA ASN A 980 32.80 40.86 11.32
C ASN A 980 32.11 41.24 10.01
N SER A 981 32.89 41.58 8.97
CA SER A 981 32.41 42.01 7.66
C SER A 981 33.23 41.33 6.56
N LYS A 982 32.55 40.69 5.60
CA LYS A 982 33.20 40.09 4.43
C LYS A 982 33.88 41.13 3.54
N LYS A 983 33.37 42.37 3.53
CA LYS A 983 34.00 43.49 2.82
C LYS A 983 35.34 43.86 3.44
N ASP A 984 35.41 43.95 4.77
CA ASP A 984 36.65 44.30 5.47
C ASP A 984 37.68 43.17 5.36
N LEU A 985 37.21 41.93 5.38
CA LEU A 985 38.04 40.76 5.12
C LEU A 985 38.62 40.83 3.70
N ALA A 986 37.78 41.00 2.67
CA ALA A 986 38.22 41.10 1.28
C ALA A 986 39.19 42.27 1.06
N PHE A 987 38.94 43.42 1.69
CA PHE A 987 39.84 44.57 1.66
C PHE A 987 41.20 44.25 2.28
N TRP A 988 41.24 43.53 3.40
CA TRP A 988 42.50 43.10 4.02
C TRP A 988 43.29 42.14 3.11
N LEU A 989 42.62 41.19 2.46
CA LEU A 989 43.26 40.30 1.48
C LEU A 989 43.84 41.08 0.29
N GLN A 990 43.10 42.06 -0.25
CA GLN A 990 43.60 42.95 -1.30
C GLN A 990 44.81 43.76 -0.85
N LYS A 991 44.80 44.25 0.40
CA LYS A 991 45.93 44.97 0.98
C LYS A 991 47.18 44.10 1.10
N LEU A 992 47.05 42.83 1.48
CA LEU A 992 48.18 41.89 1.48
C LEU A 992 48.81 41.74 0.09
N VAL A 993 47.98 41.70 -0.96
CA VAL A 993 48.44 41.64 -2.34
C VAL A 993 49.12 42.95 -2.76
N GLN A 994 48.52 44.10 -2.45
CA GLN A 994 49.08 45.42 -2.77
C GLN A 994 50.41 45.71 -2.07
N GLU A 995 50.58 45.23 -0.84
CA GLU A 995 51.82 45.38 -0.06
C GLU A 995 52.92 44.36 -0.43
N GLY A 996 52.67 43.47 -1.41
CA GLY A 996 53.62 42.42 -1.80
C GLY A 996 53.82 41.33 -0.72
N LYS A 997 52.91 41.23 0.24
CA LYS A 997 52.92 40.14 1.23
C LYS A 997 52.38 38.84 0.66
N ILE A 998 51.50 38.94 -0.34
CA ILE A 998 51.00 37.85 -1.17
C ILE A 998 51.23 38.26 -2.64
N GLU A 999 51.82 37.37 -3.43
CA GLU A 999 52.19 37.63 -4.82
C GLU A 999 51.46 36.69 -5.80
N SER A 1000 51.63 36.90 -7.11
CA SER A 1000 51.13 35.97 -8.12
C SER A 1000 51.68 34.56 -7.90
N GLY A 1001 50.80 33.56 -7.94
CA GLY A 1001 51.11 32.15 -7.68
C GLY A 1001 51.05 31.73 -6.20
N ASP A 1002 50.84 32.67 -5.27
CA ASP A 1002 50.47 32.35 -3.88
C ASP A 1002 48.99 31.93 -3.79
N TRP A 1003 48.58 31.43 -2.62
CA TRP A 1003 47.31 30.70 -2.47
C TRP A 1003 46.36 31.30 -1.43
N PHE A 1004 45.07 31.35 -1.73
CA PHE A 1004 44.00 31.51 -0.75
C PHE A 1004 43.19 30.22 -0.64
N LEU A 1005 42.92 29.72 0.57
CA LEU A 1005 41.86 28.75 0.81
C LEU A 1005 40.65 29.51 1.33
N VAL A 1006 39.47 29.33 0.72
CA VAL A 1006 38.22 29.90 1.23
C VAL A 1006 37.26 28.79 1.61
N LYS A 1007 36.87 28.74 2.89
CA LYS A 1007 36.01 27.68 3.43
C LYS A 1007 35.19 28.14 4.63
N GLY A 1008 33.97 27.64 4.77
CA GLY A 1008 33.06 27.90 5.90
C GLY A 1008 31.79 27.06 5.76
N SER A 1009 30.95 27.02 6.80
CA SER A 1009 29.64 26.37 6.68
C SER A 1009 28.75 27.06 5.63
N ARG A 1010 27.82 26.34 5.03
CA ARG A 1010 26.97 26.87 3.94
C ARG A 1010 26.25 28.18 4.32
N GLY A 1011 25.79 28.27 5.57
CA GLY A 1011 25.13 29.46 6.12
C GLY A 1011 26.02 30.71 6.15
N MET A 1012 27.35 30.55 6.17
CA MET A 1012 28.30 31.65 6.18
C MET A 1012 28.42 32.35 4.83
N ARG A 1013 28.05 31.69 3.73
CA ARG A 1013 28.14 32.21 2.34
C ARG A 1013 29.50 32.83 2.03
N MET A 1014 30.58 32.06 2.25
CA MET A 1014 31.95 32.55 2.07
C MET A 1014 32.30 32.85 0.60
N GLU A 1015 31.51 32.35 -0.36
CA GLU A 1015 31.66 32.71 -1.77
C GLU A 1015 31.54 34.23 -2.04
N GLU A 1016 30.80 34.97 -1.20
CA GLU A 1016 30.67 36.43 -1.33
C GLU A 1016 32.03 37.14 -1.16
N VAL A 1017 32.98 36.55 -0.41
CA VAL A 1017 34.36 37.08 -0.32
C VAL A 1017 35.06 36.97 -1.68
N LEU A 1018 34.87 35.87 -2.39
CA LEU A 1018 35.47 35.67 -3.71
C LEU A 1018 34.87 36.63 -4.73
N GLU A 1019 33.56 36.85 -4.72
CA GLU A 1019 32.89 37.83 -5.59
C GLU A 1019 33.44 39.25 -5.40
N LEU A 1020 33.75 39.63 -4.15
CA LEU A 1020 34.37 40.92 -3.81
C LEU A 1020 35.82 41.01 -4.31
N LEU A 1021 36.59 39.91 -4.25
CA LEU A 1021 37.97 39.85 -4.73
C LEU A 1021 38.07 39.92 -6.25
N HIS A 1022 37.08 39.37 -6.98
CA HIS A 1022 37.02 39.45 -8.45
C HIS A 1022 36.60 40.85 -8.95
N ASN A 1023 35.79 41.58 -8.18
CA ASN A 1023 35.25 42.89 -8.54
C ASN A 1023 36.08 44.07 -7.99
N THR A 1024 37.36 44.14 -8.35
CA THR A 1024 38.35 45.13 -7.88
C THR A 1024 37.94 46.60 -8.07
N ASN A 1025 37.04 46.92 -9.03
CA ASN A 1025 36.57 48.29 -9.29
C ASN A 1025 35.45 48.80 -8.36
N SER A 1026 34.82 47.95 -7.54
CA SER A 1026 33.63 48.35 -6.75
C SER A 1026 33.92 48.82 -5.31
N ILE A 1027 35.02 48.35 -4.70
CA ILE A 1027 35.27 48.56 -3.26
C ILE A 1027 35.87 49.95 -2.98
N PHE A 1028 36.63 50.53 -3.91
CA PHE A 1028 37.25 51.85 -3.75
C PHE A 1028 36.29 53.05 -3.93
N LYS A 1029 35.03 52.84 -4.35
CA LYS A 1029 34.03 53.92 -4.43
C LYS A 1029 33.27 54.18 -3.12
N GLY A 1030 33.46 53.36 -2.09
CA GLY A 1030 32.70 53.44 -0.84
C GLY A 1030 33.45 53.98 0.39
N ALA A 1031 34.76 54.26 0.30
CA ALA A 1031 35.58 54.74 1.42
C ALA A 1031 35.97 56.23 1.30
N GLY A 1032 35.19 56.98 0.52
CA GLY A 1032 35.30 58.43 0.39
C GLY A 1032 33.91 59.05 0.41
N ASN A 1033 33.27 59.02 1.58
CA ASN A 1033 32.32 60.02 2.09
C ASN A 1033 32.00 59.72 3.56
#